data_AF-A0A9E0ZPV1-F1
#
_entry.id   AF-A0A9E0ZPV1-F1
#
_cell.length_a   1.000
_cell.length_b   1.000
_cell.length_c   1.000
_cell.angle_alpha   90.00
_cell.angle_beta   90.00
_cell.angle_gamma   90.00
#
_symmetry.space_group_name_H-M   'P 1'
#
loop_
_entity.id
_entity.type
_entity.pdbx_description
1 polymer ?
#
loop_
_entity_poly.entity_id
_entity_poly.type
_entity_poly.pdbx_seq_one_letter_code
_entity_poly.pdbx_strand_id
1 'polypeptide(L)'
;MQCSYGSIWRKWDFHVHTPYSILNNNYGFNPFELTESDLETEFDEYVKKLFTLAVENNVAAIGITDYFMLEGYKRIKEKYLSSPSKMLQCFPDDELRRKIEKIFIFPNIELRLENFVGRNANSVNYHVIFSNDITIQDIEENFLHQLTFNYDSGNTRSLTLSNIKELGSQIKNNNNDSGSDLLVGLNHVTVNYADIQKVLENNPTFRNKYLITVPVDEDLSQISWNGRDYSTRRNIYKQCHCLLTSNEKTIKWALASGREDAQIKEFGSIKPCIWGSDAHEYQKMFKPAEDRHCWVKSELTFEGLLQVVYEPSERVCIQNEQPDIGDIHQIIDSVRFENEAFQEAPIYFNSSLTCIIGGKSTGKSMLLRQMARAIDNDYALQQEGRLPHNTFPSVKTTVTWKDGTSNGRKIVYIPQTFLNSTIDNPEEMTAINKIIFDVLLQEPDIKKAYENLKADTDKIQKKVQLLIDELIADKTKLTDLNELIKKDGSSSTYNSTIQQLESEREVLAQKVNVTPEEINRFNEVEKNIESIVLKNEKLHYELENQKKIFKVSVVVPGYFSCLDGLSIEHDFSKDFPVTENTLNSALTALNQEILPKWETIINLNCKNLQSSISQNNHNLNLLKEEYESLKEKVAQSEQLGKLTTRINAERKLLQSAIERETQKEDLLKSINQIKEKIIASQSDYLDIYTTFGKIIRSTGTSRNTSLIFDAEIVWKQTEFMECLARIFNNKNFTPFRTKHNYDLTDLK
;
A
#
# COMPACT_ATOMS: atom_id res chain seq x y z
N MET A 1 36.97 -5.16 -1.80
CA MET A 1 35.94 -5.07 -2.85
C MET A 1 36.49 -4.24 -3.99
N GLN A 2 36.45 -4.75 -5.21
CA GLN A 2 36.86 -3.99 -6.41
C GLN A 2 35.78 -2.97 -6.83
N CYS A 3 34.54 -3.12 -6.35
CA CYS A 3 33.44 -2.18 -6.60
C CYS A 3 32.97 -1.53 -5.29
N SER A 4 32.89 -0.20 -5.27
CA SER A 4 32.41 0.58 -4.13
C SER A 4 30.90 0.40 -3.86
N TYR A 5 30.14 -0.11 -4.84
CA TYR A 5 28.68 -0.27 -4.78
C TYR A 5 28.24 -1.71 -4.49
N GLY A 6 29.17 -2.64 -4.24
CA GLY A 6 28.88 -4.07 -4.13
C GLY A 6 28.46 -4.70 -5.47
N SER A 7 27.48 -5.61 -5.43
CA SER A 7 26.98 -6.31 -6.62
C SER A 7 26.11 -5.39 -7.49
N ILE A 8 26.51 -5.18 -8.74
CA ILE A 8 25.75 -4.43 -9.74
C ILE A 8 25.63 -5.25 -11.02
N TRP A 9 24.60 -4.94 -11.82
CA TRP A 9 24.40 -5.55 -13.13
C TRP A 9 25.53 -5.18 -14.09
N ARG A 10 26.15 -6.17 -14.71
CA ARG A 10 27.13 -5.99 -15.79
C ARG A 10 26.90 -7.02 -16.88
N LYS A 11 27.30 -6.72 -18.12
CA LYS A 11 27.28 -7.69 -19.22
C LYS A 11 28.44 -8.67 -19.09
N TRP A 12 28.12 -9.95 -19.10
CA TRP A 12 29.08 -11.05 -19.14
C TRP A 12 28.87 -11.80 -20.45
N ASP A 13 29.95 -12.14 -21.14
CA ASP A 13 29.89 -13.04 -22.29
C ASP A 13 30.60 -14.34 -21.92
N PHE A 14 29.85 -15.43 -21.79
CA PHE A 14 30.41 -16.71 -21.33
C PHE A 14 31.01 -17.55 -22.46
N HIS A 15 30.84 -17.15 -23.72
CA HIS A 15 31.08 -18.03 -24.86
C HIS A 15 31.76 -17.27 -26.02
N VAL A 16 33.06 -17.02 -25.89
CA VAL A 16 33.87 -16.38 -26.93
C VAL A 16 35.00 -17.30 -27.35
N HIS A 17 35.02 -17.74 -28.60
CA HIS A 17 36.09 -18.57 -29.13
C HIS A 17 37.32 -17.77 -29.50
N THR A 18 38.49 -18.41 -29.39
CA THR A 18 39.75 -17.88 -29.90
C THR A 18 40.15 -18.55 -31.21
N PRO A 19 41.16 -18.02 -31.92
CA PRO A 19 41.74 -18.71 -33.07
C PRO A 19 42.28 -20.12 -32.75
N TYR A 20 42.58 -20.42 -31.47
CA TYR A 20 42.98 -21.77 -31.04
C TYR A 20 41.83 -22.79 -31.01
N SER A 21 40.58 -22.35 -31.14
CA SER A 21 39.44 -23.27 -31.19
C SER A 21 39.47 -24.17 -32.43
N ILE A 22 40.07 -23.72 -33.55
CA ILE A 22 40.23 -24.43 -34.84
C ILE A 22 38.90 -24.82 -35.51
N LEU A 23 38.01 -25.51 -34.81
CA LEU A 23 36.64 -25.77 -35.20
C LEU A 23 35.90 -24.45 -35.42
N ASN A 24 35.33 -24.32 -36.62
CA ASN A 24 34.61 -23.12 -37.07
C ASN A 24 35.42 -21.81 -36.94
N ASN A 25 36.76 -21.85 -36.87
CA ASN A 25 37.58 -20.65 -36.72
C ASN A 25 37.51 -19.76 -37.98
N ASN A 26 36.82 -18.62 -37.87
CA ASN A 26 36.66 -17.63 -38.94
C ASN A 26 37.41 -16.31 -38.63
N TYR A 27 38.44 -16.35 -37.78
CA TYR A 27 39.28 -15.18 -37.46
C TYR A 27 40.38 -14.90 -38.49
N GLY A 28 40.55 -15.79 -39.47
CA GLY A 28 41.43 -15.61 -40.63
C GLY A 28 42.82 -16.24 -40.51
N PHE A 29 43.14 -16.90 -39.40
CA PHE A 29 44.43 -17.59 -39.23
C PHE A 29 44.34 -18.79 -38.28
N ASN A 30 45.22 -19.77 -38.46
CA ASN A 30 45.36 -20.94 -37.60
C ASN A 30 46.66 -20.85 -36.79
N PRO A 31 46.60 -20.72 -35.46
CA PRO A 31 47.81 -20.61 -34.64
C PRO A 31 48.82 -21.75 -34.75
N PHE A 32 48.36 -22.97 -35.09
CA PHE A 32 49.22 -24.15 -35.18
C PHE A 32 49.95 -24.28 -36.53
N GLU A 33 49.67 -23.40 -37.49
CA GLU A 33 50.25 -23.41 -38.84
C GLU A 33 51.20 -22.23 -39.09
N LEU A 34 51.35 -21.32 -38.12
CA LEU A 34 52.17 -20.13 -38.22
C LEU A 34 53.52 -20.28 -37.51
N THR A 35 54.50 -19.49 -37.95
CA THR A 35 55.72 -19.28 -37.17
C THR A 35 55.41 -18.42 -35.94
N GLU A 36 56.23 -18.47 -34.88
CA GLU A 36 55.94 -17.68 -33.67
C GLU A 36 55.88 -16.17 -33.95
N SER A 37 56.68 -15.65 -34.90
CA SER A 37 56.65 -14.23 -35.27
C SER A 37 55.36 -13.84 -36.00
N ASP A 38 54.88 -14.70 -36.90
CA ASP A 38 53.63 -14.44 -37.64
C ASP A 38 52.43 -14.59 -36.69
N LEU A 39 52.45 -15.61 -35.82
CA LEU A 39 51.46 -15.83 -34.79
C LEU A 39 51.38 -14.65 -33.81
N GLU A 40 52.51 -14.11 -33.38
CA GLU A 40 52.51 -12.92 -32.52
C GLU A 40 51.82 -11.73 -33.21
N THR A 41 52.10 -11.50 -34.49
CA THR A 41 51.50 -10.40 -35.25
C THR A 41 49.99 -10.57 -35.42
N GLU A 42 49.53 -11.74 -35.88
CA GLU A 42 48.11 -12.01 -36.10
C GLU A 42 47.32 -12.05 -34.79
N PHE A 43 47.90 -12.62 -33.73
CA PHE A 43 47.25 -12.70 -32.43
C PHE A 43 47.20 -11.34 -31.71
N ASP A 44 48.17 -10.45 -31.95
CA ASP A 44 48.08 -9.05 -31.50
C ASP A 44 46.84 -8.36 -32.09
N GLU A 45 46.55 -8.57 -33.37
CA GLU A 45 45.36 -8.02 -34.01
C GLU A 45 44.06 -8.62 -33.46
N TYR A 46 44.05 -9.93 -33.20
CA TYR A 46 42.93 -10.58 -32.52
C TYR A 46 42.68 -9.99 -31.12
N VAL A 47 43.73 -9.86 -30.29
CA VAL A 47 43.63 -9.34 -28.92
C VAL A 47 43.20 -7.87 -28.91
N LYS A 48 43.74 -7.05 -29.82
CA LYS A 48 43.31 -5.65 -30.00
C LYS A 48 41.81 -5.58 -30.29
N LYS A 49 41.32 -6.38 -31.24
CA LYS A 49 39.89 -6.41 -31.58
C LYS A 49 39.04 -6.94 -30.43
N LEU A 50 39.45 -8.03 -29.78
CA LEU A 50 38.74 -8.62 -28.64
C LEU A 50 38.48 -7.59 -27.54
N PHE A 51 39.53 -6.91 -27.08
CA PHE A 51 39.39 -5.99 -25.96
C PHE A 51 38.77 -4.65 -26.36
N THR A 52 39.02 -4.16 -27.58
CA THR A 52 38.37 -2.93 -28.08
C THR A 52 36.86 -3.14 -28.19
N LEU A 53 36.43 -4.24 -28.83
CA LEU A 53 35.00 -4.58 -28.96
C LEU A 53 34.36 -4.83 -27.60
N ALA A 54 35.06 -5.45 -26.65
CA ALA A 54 34.54 -5.66 -25.29
C ALA A 54 34.22 -4.32 -24.61
N VAL A 55 35.14 -3.34 -24.70
CA VAL A 55 34.94 -2.00 -24.13
C VAL A 55 33.82 -1.25 -24.85
N GLU A 56 33.77 -1.29 -26.19
CA GLU A 56 32.71 -0.67 -26.99
C GLU A 56 31.32 -1.22 -26.67
N ASN A 57 31.21 -2.53 -26.39
CA ASN A 57 29.96 -3.20 -26.07
C ASN A 57 29.64 -3.22 -24.55
N ASN A 58 30.45 -2.55 -23.72
CA ASN A 58 30.34 -2.53 -22.26
C ASN A 58 30.35 -3.93 -21.61
N VAL A 59 31.14 -4.85 -22.16
CA VAL A 59 31.35 -6.19 -21.61
C VAL A 59 32.37 -6.13 -20.48
N ALA A 60 31.98 -6.66 -19.32
CA ALA A 60 32.78 -6.60 -18.11
C ALA A 60 33.45 -7.93 -17.76
N ALA A 61 32.99 -9.04 -18.35
CA ALA A 61 33.59 -10.35 -18.15
C ALA A 61 33.49 -11.21 -19.42
N ILE A 62 34.53 -12.02 -19.66
CA ILE A 62 34.65 -12.87 -20.86
C ILE A 62 35.09 -14.28 -20.46
N GLY A 63 34.29 -15.26 -20.86
CA GLY A 63 34.65 -16.68 -20.87
C GLY A 63 35.36 -17.03 -22.16
N ILE A 64 36.68 -17.24 -22.07
CA ILE A 64 37.50 -17.66 -23.21
C ILE A 64 37.25 -19.14 -23.46
N THR A 65 36.59 -19.45 -24.57
CA THR A 65 36.04 -20.77 -24.87
C THR A 65 36.85 -21.47 -25.95
N ASP A 66 37.65 -22.47 -25.58
CA ASP A 66 38.39 -23.28 -26.56
C ASP A 66 37.96 -24.75 -26.49
N TYR A 67 37.99 -25.43 -27.64
CA TYR A 67 37.61 -26.83 -27.75
C TYR A 67 38.71 -27.74 -27.22
N PHE A 68 38.42 -28.51 -26.17
CA PHE A 68 39.31 -29.52 -25.58
C PHE A 68 40.69 -29.04 -25.15
N MET A 69 40.92 -27.73 -25.07
CA MET A 69 42.21 -27.13 -24.76
C MET A 69 42.07 -25.77 -24.08
N LEU A 70 43.20 -25.19 -23.66
CA LEU A 70 43.27 -23.89 -23.00
C LEU A 70 44.19 -22.88 -23.69
N GLU A 71 44.67 -23.19 -24.90
CA GLU A 71 45.76 -22.43 -25.55
C GLU A 71 45.45 -20.95 -25.77
N GLY A 72 44.19 -20.60 -26.12
CA GLY A 72 43.78 -19.22 -26.26
C GLY A 72 43.77 -18.46 -24.94
N TYR A 73 43.14 -19.04 -23.90
CA TYR A 73 43.16 -18.46 -22.56
C TYR A 73 44.59 -18.31 -22.01
N LYS A 74 45.41 -19.35 -22.17
CA LYS A 74 46.82 -19.39 -21.78
C LYS A 74 47.60 -18.26 -22.44
N ARG A 75 47.49 -18.11 -23.76
CA ARG A 75 48.18 -17.05 -24.50
C ARG A 75 47.72 -15.66 -24.04
N ILE A 76 46.42 -15.42 -23.92
CA ILE A 76 45.87 -14.14 -23.46
C ILE A 76 46.39 -13.80 -22.05
N LYS A 77 46.33 -14.75 -21.11
CA LYS A 77 46.76 -14.55 -19.72
C LYS A 77 48.26 -14.31 -19.60
N GLU A 78 49.07 -15.17 -20.19
CA GLU A 78 50.53 -15.18 -19.97
C GLU A 78 51.27 -14.16 -20.84
N LYS A 79 50.88 -14.00 -22.12
CA LYS A 79 51.59 -13.12 -23.07
C LYS A 79 51.08 -11.68 -23.06
N TYR A 80 49.81 -11.46 -22.72
CA TYR A 80 49.20 -10.13 -22.74
C TYR A 80 48.92 -9.63 -21.32
N LEU A 81 47.95 -10.20 -20.62
CA LEU A 81 47.47 -9.66 -19.34
C LEU A 81 48.55 -9.65 -18.24
N SER A 82 49.48 -10.59 -18.27
CA SER A 82 50.63 -10.65 -17.34
C SER A 82 51.84 -9.84 -17.79
N SER A 83 51.77 -9.16 -18.95
CA SER A 83 52.88 -8.41 -19.56
C SER A 83 52.51 -6.93 -19.76
N PRO A 84 52.86 -6.05 -18.80
CA PRO A 84 52.56 -4.62 -18.91
C PRO A 84 53.12 -3.96 -20.17
N SER A 85 54.30 -4.39 -20.63
CA SER A 85 54.91 -3.88 -21.86
C SER A 85 54.13 -4.31 -23.11
N LYS A 86 53.61 -5.53 -23.15
CA LYS A 86 52.77 -6.00 -24.26
C LYS A 86 51.42 -5.29 -24.26
N MET A 87 50.80 -5.11 -23.09
CA MET A 87 49.56 -4.32 -22.97
C MET A 87 49.75 -2.87 -23.41
N LEU A 88 50.87 -2.22 -23.06
CA LEU A 88 51.19 -0.87 -23.53
C LEU A 88 51.42 -0.82 -25.04
N GLN A 89 52.06 -1.85 -25.62
CA GLN A 89 52.28 -1.96 -27.06
C GLN A 89 50.96 -2.12 -27.83
N CYS A 90 50.07 -3.01 -27.37
CA CYS A 90 48.78 -3.26 -28.04
C CYS A 90 47.76 -2.15 -27.78
N PHE A 91 47.81 -1.52 -26.59
CA PHE A 91 46.86 -0.51 -26.13
C PHE A 91 47.62 0.70 -25.56
N PRO A 92 48.16 1.58 -26.42
CA PRO A 92 48.93 2.75 -25.96
C PRO A 92 48.07 3.79 -25.24
N ASP A 93 46.77 3.86 -25.55
CA ASP A 93 45.83 4.74 -24.86
C ASP A 93 45.59 4.31 -23.41
N ASP A 94 45.90 5.21 -22.47
CA ASP A 94 45.83 4.95 -21.04
C ASP A 94 44.41 4.69 -20.53
N GLU A 95 43.40 5.36 -21.08
CA GLU A 95 42.02 5.22 -20.62
C GLU A 95 41.45 3.87 -21.07
N LEU A 96 41.62 3.52 -22.35
CA LEU A 96 41.25 2.23 -22.91
C LEU A 96 41.94 1.10 -22.17
N ARG A 97 43.27 1.18 -21.98
CA ARG A 97 44.03 0.13 -21.27
C ARG A 97 43.52 -0.09 -19.84
N ARG A 98 43.21 0.97 -19.09
CA ARG A 98 42.60 0.85 -17.75
C ARG A 98 41.21 0.23 -17.75
N LYS A 99 40.41 0.43 -18.81
CA LYS A 99 39.11 -0.25 -18.96
C LYS A 99 39.31 -1.73 -19.24
N ILE A 100 40.27 -2.07 -20.10
CA ILE A 100 40.63 -3.45 -20.46
C ILE A 100 41.13 -4.24 -19.24
N GLU A 101 42.04 -3.65 -18.46
CA GLU A 101 42.59 -4.28 -17.24
C GLU A 101 41.53 -4.59 -16.17
N LYS A 102 40.33 -3.99 -16.28
CA LYS A 102 39.18 -4.27 -15.40
C LYS A 102 38.25 -5.36 -15.91
N ILE A 103 38.44 -5.84 -17.14
CA ILE A 103 37.61 -6.91 -17.71
C ILE A 103 38.02 -8.23 -17.04
N PHE A 104 37.04 -8.94 -16.49
CA PHE A 104 37.27 -10.22 -15.83
C PHE A 104 37.34 -11.36 -16.84
N ILE A 105 38.50 -12.00 -16.94
CA ILE A 105 38.75 -13.08 -17.92
C ILE A 105 38.87 -14.42 -17.20
N PHE A 106 38.09 -15.40 -17.62
CA PHE A 106 38.11 -16.75 -17.06
C PHE A 106 38.09 -17.82 -18.18
N PRO A 107 38.67 -19.00 -17.95
CA PRO A 107 38.67 -20.08 -18.91
C PRO A 107 37.31 -20.81 -18.94
N ASN A 108 36.83 -21.09 -20.15
CA ASN A 108 35.70 -21.98 -20.43
C ASN A 108 36.22 -23.06 -21.38
N ILE A 109 36.12 -24.33 -21.02
CA ILE A 109 36.54 -25.42 -21.90
C ILE A 109 35.30 -26.07 -22.47
N GLU A 110 35.16 -26.05 -23.79
CA GLU A 110 34.10 -26.73 -24.50
C GLU A 110 34.54 -28.14 -24.90
N LEU A 111 33.73 -29.12 -24.51
CA LEU A 111 33.94 -30.55 -24.72
C LEU A 111 32.72 -31.13 -25.45
N ARG A 112 32.93 -32.25 -26.13
CA ARG A 112 31.86 -33.04 -26.76
C ARG A 112 31.73 -34.38 -26.06
N LEU A 113 30.53 -34.72 -25.62
CA LEU A 113 30.24 -35.98 -24.96
C LEU A 113 30.11 -37.15 -25.95
N GLU A 114 30.45 -38.36 -25.53
CA GLU A 114 30.20 -39.58 -26.33
C GLU A 114 28.70 -39.92 -26.50
N ASN A 115 27.81 -39.07 -25.99
CA ASN A 115 26.36 -39.19 -26.12
C ASN A 115 25.90 -38.51 -27.42
N PHE A 116 25.72 -39.32 -28.47
CA PHE A 116 25.21 -38.86 -29.76
C PHE A 116 23.69 -38.79 -29.79
N VAL A 117 23.15 -37.69 -30.33
CA VAL A 117 21.72 -37.37 -30.31
C VAL A 117 21.22 -36.88 -31.67
N GLY A 118 19.89 -36.93 -31.84
CA GLY A 118 19.24 -36.49 -33.07
C GLY A 118 19.50 -37.38 -34.29
N ARG A 119 19.05 -36.93 -35.47
CA ARG A 119 19.19 -37.69 -36.73
C ARG A 119 20.60 -37.64 -37.33
N ASN A 120 21.37 -36.60 -36.99
CA ASN A 120 22.72 -36.38 -37.50
C ASN A 120 23.80 -36.94 -36.56
N ALA A 121 23.41 -37.61 -35.47
CA ALA A 121 24.32 -38.13 -34.45
C ALA A 121 25.28 -37.04 -33.93
N ASN A 122 24.74 -35.86 -33.61
CA ASN A 122 25.53 -34.79 -32.99
C ASN A 122 25.91 -35.20 -31.57
N SER A 123 27.12 -34.87 -31.14
CA SER A 123 27.47 -34.97 -29.73
C SER A 123 26.78 -33.86 -28.92
N VAL A 124 26.41 -34.15 -27.68
CA VAL A 124 26.05 -33.10 -26.72
C VAL A 124 27.28 -32.27 -26.34
N ASN A 125 27.22 -30.94 -26.55
CA ASN A 125 28.25 -30.01 -26.09
C ASN A 125 28.20 -29.87 -24.55
N TYR A 126 29.38 -29.70 -23.94
CA TYR A 126 29.55 -29.68 -22.50
C TYR A 126 30.67 -28.73 -22.10
N HIS A 127 30.37 -27.79 -21.21
CA HIS A 127 31.29 -26.73 -20.83
C HIS A 127 31.71 -26.87 -19.37
N VAL A 128 33.01 -26.70 -19.14
CA VAL A 128 33.59 -26.56 -17.80
C VAL A 128 34.26 -25.20 -17.70
N ILE A 129 33.67 -24.33 -16.89
CA ILE A 129 34.14 -22.98 -16.62
C ILE A 129 34.96 -23.03 -15.34
N PHE A 130 36.24 -22.64 -15.36
CA PHE A 130 37.10 -22.63 -14.18
C PHE A 130 37.31 -21.23 -13.61
N SER A 131 37.62 -21.16 -12.31
CA SER A 131 38.13 -19.95 -11.68
C SER A 131 39.46 -19.53 -12.31
N ASN A 132 39.62 -18.23 -12.55
CA ASN A 132 40.87 -17.62 -12.97
C ASN A 132 42.00 -17.74 -11.93
N ASP A 133 41.66 -18.14 -10.69
CA ASP A 133 42.61 -18.40 -9.59
C ASP A 133 43.25 -19.80 -9.66
N ILE A 134 42.75 -20.69 -10.51
CA ILE A 134 43.41 -21.97 -10.78
C ILE A 134 44.55 -21.72 -11.79
N THR A 135 45.69 -22.37 -11.57
CA THR A 135 46.81 -22.28 -12.50
C THR A 135 46.48 -22.99 -13.81
N ILE A 136 47.02 -22.51 -14.93
CA ILE A 136 46.82 -23.17 -16.23
C ILE A 136 47.35 -24.60 -16.18
N GLN A 137 48.51 -24.80 -15.54
CA GLN A 137 49.11 -26.11 -15.33
C GLN A 137 48.19 -27.07 -14.57
N ASP A 138 47.52 -26.61 -13.50
CA ASP A 138 46.58 -27.47 -12.77
C ASP A 138 45.40 -27.90 -13.64
N ILE A 139 44.85 -27.01 -14.48
CA ILE A 139 43.75 -27.41 -15.37
C ILE A 139 44.23 -28.37 -16.46
N GLU A 140 45.44 -28.17 -17.00
CA GLU A 140 46.03 -29.08 -17.99
C GLU A 140 46.33 -30.47 -17.37
N GLU A 141 47.16 -30.51 -16.32
CA GLU A 141 47.67 -31.76 -15.75
C GLU A 141 46.64 -32.52 -14.92
N ASN A 142 45.80 -31.81 -14.16
CA ASN A 142 44.90 -32.40 -13.18
C ASN A 142 43.44 -32.48 -13.65
N PHE A 143 43.09 -31.84 -14.77
CA PHE A 143 41.78 -31.98 -15.41
C PHE A 143 41.89 -32.57 -16.82
N LEU A 144 42.39 -31.82 -17.81
CA LEU A 144 42.40 -32.25 -19.22
C LEU A 144 43.15 -33.58 -19.39
N HIS A 145 44.38 -33.70 -18.92
CA HIS A 145 45.20 -34.91 -19.11
C HIS A 145 44.68 -36.13 -18.34
N GLN A 146 43.81 -35.92 -17.33
CA GLN A 146 43.16 -36.98 -16.57
C GLN A 146 41.89 -37.51 -17.27
N LEU A 147 41.32 -36.75 -18.20
CA LEU A 147 40.25 -37.23 -19.05
C LEU A 147 40.80 -38.16 -20.12
N THR A 148 40.05 -39.20 -20.45
CA THR A 148 40.39 -40.13 -21.51
C THR A 148 39.31 -40.15 -22.58
N PHE A 149 39.72 -40.39 -23.83
CA PHE A 149 38.83 -40.62 -24.95
C PHE A 149 39.14 -41.96 -25.62
N ASN A 150 38.17 -42.50 -26.35
CA ASN A 150 38.32 -43.74 -27.09
C ASN A 150 39.15 -43.50 -28.37
N TYR A 151 40.32 -44.13 -28.46
CA TYR A 151 41.21 -44.04 -29.62
C TYR A 151 40.99 -45.20 -30.59
N ASP A 152 40.80 -46.41 -30.07
CA ASP A 152 40.51 -47.62 -30.85
C ASP A 152 39.81 -48.66 -29.94
N SER A 153 39.35 -49.78 -30.52
CA SER A 153 38.68 -50.86 -29.79
C SER A 153 39.49 -51.33 -28.56
N GLY A 154 39.01 -50.95 -27.38
CA GLY A 154 39.64 -51.28 -26.10
C GLY A 154 40.89 -50.45 -25.76
N ASN A 155 41.21 -49.42 -26.55
CA ASN A 155 42.35 -48.53 -26.33
C ASN A 155 41.88 -47.09 -26.09
N THR A 156 42.11 -46.59 -24.88
CA THR A 156 41.81 -45.21 -24.48
C THR A 156 43.10 -44.40 -24.37
N ARG A 157 43.04 -43.11 -24.72
CA ARG A 157 44.17 -42.18 -24.55
C ARG A 157 43.76 -40.97 -23.74
N SER A 158 44.71 -40.40 -23.01
CA SER A 158 44.52 -39.12 -22.31
C SER A 158 44.24 -37.98 -23.28
N LEU A 159 43.38 -37.04 -22.88
CA LEU A 159 43.00 -35.87 -23.65
C LEU A 159 44.15 -34.84 -23.69
N THR A 160 45.09 -35.05 -24.61
CA THR A 160 46.20 -34.15 -24.90
C THR A 160 46.18 -33.75 -26.37
N LEU A 161 46.73 -32.58 -26.71
CA LEU A 161 46.81 -32.14 -28.11
C LEU A 161 47.55 -33.13 -29.02
N SER A 162 48.59 -33.79 -28.51
CA SER A 162 49.32 -34.83 -29.26
C SER A 162 48.42 -36.03 -29.56
N ASN A 163 47.69 -36.53 -28.55
CA ASN A 163 46.80 -37.68 -28.73
C ASN A 163 45.62 -37.34 -29.64
N ILE A 164 45.08 -36.12 -29.59
CA ILE A 164 44.01 -35.66 -30.49
C ILE A 164 44.52 -35.61 -31.94
N LYS A 165 45.74 -35.09 -32.18
CA LYS A 165 46.37 -35.12 -33.51
C LYS A 165 46.58 -36.55 -34.01
N GLU A 166 47.05 -37.45 -33.16
CA GLU A 166 47.21 -38.87 -33.51
C GLU A 166 45.88 -39.53 -33.87
N LEU A 167 44.79 -39.20 -33.17
CA LEU A 167 43.44 -39.65 -33.50
C LEU A 167 43.04 -39.17 -34.91
N GLY A 168 43.22 -37.88 -35.19
CA GLY A 168 42.88 -37.34 -36.50
C GLY A 168 43.71 -37.94 -37.63
N SER A 169 45.01 -38.17 -37.41
CA SER A 169 45.89 -38.86 -38.35
C SER A 169 45.41 -40.28 -38.65
N GLN A 170 45.03 -41.04 -37.62
CA GLN A 170 44.46 -42.39 -37.77
C GLN A 170 43.15 -42.37 -38.57
N ILE A 171 42.24 -41.45 -38.25
CA ILE A 171 40.94 -41.33 -38.96
C ILE A 171 41.15 -40.97 -40.42
N LYS A 172 42.06 -40.05 -40.73
CA LYS A 172 42.41 -39.68 -42.10
C LYS A 172 42.94 -40.89 -42.89
N ASN A 173 43.80 -41.70 -42.28
CA ASN A 173 44.32 -42.92 -42.91
C ASN A 173 43.23 -43.97 -43.17
N ASN A 174 42.18 -44.02 -42.35
CA ASN A 174 41.11 -45.01 -42.47
C ASN A 174 39.96 -44.56 -43.40
N ASN A 175 39.59 -43.28 -43.35
CA ASN A 175 38.37 -42.76 -44.00
C ASN A 175 38.63 -41.67 -45.06
N ASN A 176 39.89 -41.35 -45.38
CA ASN A 176 40.28 -40.29 -46.32
C ASN A 176 39.68 -38.90 -45.99
N ASP A 177 39.58 -38.58 -44.70
CA ASP A 177 39.10 -37.27 -44.25
C ASP A 177 40.08 -36.14 -44.64
N SER A 178 39.56 -34.92 -44.82
CA SER A 178 40.31 -33.75 -45.30
C SER A 178 40.53 -32.73 -44.18
N GLY A 179 41.70 -32.10 -44.16
CA GLY A 179 42.07 -31.10 -43.14
C GLY A 179 43.34 -31.46 -42.37
N SER A 180 43.72 -30.60 -41.42
CA SER A 180 44.85 -30.88 -40.52
C SER A 180 44.51 -32.01 -39.54
N ASP A 181 45.53 -32.75 -39.09
CA ASP A 181 45.34 -33.87 -38.16
C ASP A 181 44.67 -33.41 -36.86
N LEU A 182 44.96 -32.19 -36.40
CA LEU A 182 44.30 -31.61 -35.24
C LEU A 182 42.81 -31.33 -35.51
N LEU A 183 42.47 -30.73 -36.66
CA LEU A 183 41.08 -30.43 -37.01
C LEU A 183 40.23 -31.71 -37.07
N VAL A 184 40.73 -32.74 -37.76
CA VAL A 184 40.04 -34.04 -37.84
C VAL A 184 39.92 -34.69 -36.45
N GLY A 185 40.97 -34.62 -35.64
CA GLY A 185 40.95 -35.09 -34.25
C GLY A 185 39.88 -34.40 -33.41
N LEU A 186 39.82 -33.06 -33.45
CA LEU A 186 38.83 -32.26 -32.72
C LEU A 186 37.38 -32.50 -33.19
N ASN A 187 37.18 -32.82 -34.47
CA ASN A 187 35.86 -33.19 -34.99
C ASN A 187 35.31 -34.48 -34.38
N HIS A 188 36.19 -35.42 -33.98
CA HIS A 188 35.80 -36.78 -33.59
C HIS A 188 36.03 -37.11 -32.12
N VAL A 189 36.94 -36.40 -31.43
CA VAL A 189 37.21 -36.65 -30.02
C VAL A 189 35.96 -36.39 -29.18
N THR A 190 35.65 -37.34 -28.31
CA THR A 190 34.54 -37.27 -27.35
C THR A 190 34.98 -37.79 -26.00
N VAL A 191 34.33 -37.32 -24.93
CA VAL A 191 34.65 -37.67 -23.54
C VAL A 191 33.40 -38.12 -22.80
N ASN A 192 33.59 -38.88 -21.72
CA ASN A 192 32.48 -39.35 -20.89
C ASN A 192 32.12 -38.32 -19.79
N TYR A 193 30.84 -37.97 -19.68
CA TYR A 193 30.35 -36.97 -18.72
C TYR A 193 30.56 -37.38 -17.25
N ALA A 194 30.54 -38.69 -16.94
CA ALA A 194 30.82 -39.21 -15.60
C ALA A 194 32.31 -39.10 -15.24
N ASP A 195 33.21 -39.28 -16.21
CA ASP A 195 34.65 -39.11 -16.00
C ASP A 195 34.99 -37.65 -15.71
N ILE A 196 34.36 -36.70 -16.43
CA ILE A 196 34.49 -35.26 -16.15
C ILE A 196 34.10 -34.95 -14.70
N GLN A 197 32.92 -35.39 -14.28
CA GLN A 197 32.46 -35.17 -12.90
C GLN A 197 33.42 -35.80 -11.88
N LYS A 198 33.85 -37.04 -12.13
CA LYS A 198 34.75 -37.78 -11.25
C LYS A 198 36.12 -37.09 -11.08
N VAL A 199 36.70 -36.57 -12.17
CA VAL A 199 37.99 -35.86 -12.12
C VAL A 199 37.85 -34.55 -11.34
N LEU A 200 36.77 -33.80 -11.56
CA LEU A 200 36.51 -32.54 -10.86
C LEU A 200 36.24 -32.74 -9.36
N GLU A 201 35.41 -33.72 -8.98
CA GLU A 201 35.02 -33.94 -7.58
C GLU A 201 36.12 -34.59 -6.73
N ASN A 202 36.94 -35.47 -7.31
CA ASN A 202 37.99 -36.17 -6.57
C ASN A 202 39.25 -35.32 -6.35
N ASN A 203 39.36 -34.17 -7.02
CA ASN A 203 40.51 -33.30 -6.88
C ASN A 203 40.18 -32.05 -6.03
N PRO A 204 40.74 -31.93 -4.81
CA PRO A 204 40.51 -30.77 -3.94
C PRO A 204 40.85 -29.42 -4.57
N THR A 205 41.77 -29.38 -5.55
CA THR A 205 42.16 -28.15 -6.25
C THR A 205 40.98 -27.45 -6.94
N PHE A 206 40.00 -28.22 -7.41
CA PHE A 206 38.84 -27.68 -8.13
C PHE A 206 37.64 -27.36 -7.23
N ARG A 207 37.68 -27.71 -5.93
CA ARG A 207 36.53 -27.51 -5.03
C ARG A 207 36.09 -26.05 -5.01
N ASN A 208 34.81 -25.80 -5.34
CA ASN A 208 34.21 -24.46 -5.46
C ASN A 208 34.94 -23.53 -6.46
N LYS A 209 35.66 -24.09 -7.44
CA LYS A 209 36.42 -23.33 -8.44
C LYS A 209 36.11 -23.74 -9.88
N TYR A 210 34.97 -24.40 -10.10
CA TYR A 210 34.44 -24.67 -11.43
C TYR A 210 32.92 -24.55 -11.45
N LEU A 211 32.38 -24.34 -12.64
CA LEU A 211 30.97 -24.46 -12.99
C LEU A 211 30.84 -25.35 -14.21
N ILE A 212 29.74 -26.10 -14.26
CA ILE A 212 29.39 -26.95 -15.39
C ILE A 212 28.16 -26.37 -16.05
N THR A 213 28.19 -26.20 -17.37
CA THR A 213 27.03 -25.75 -18.14
C THR A 213 26.92 -26.53 -19.46
N VAL A 214 25.72 -26.57 -20.03
CA VAL A 214 25.43 -27.23 -21.31
C VAL A 214 24.46 -26.37 -22.11
N PRO A 215 24.63 -26.25 -23.45
CA PRO A 215 23.65 -25.64 -24.34
C PRO A 215 22.42 -26.54 -24.47
N VAL A 216 21.45 -26.32 -23.58
CA VAL A 216 20.31 -27.25 -23.41
C VAL A 216 19.36 -27.28 -24.60
N ASP A 217 19.26 -26.18 -25.35
CA ASP A 217 18.31 -26.05 -26.46
C ASP A 217 18.87 -26.55 -27.80
N GLU A 218 20.18 -26.81 -27.88
CA GLU A 218 20.85 -27.33 -29.08
C GLU A 218 20.70 -28.86 -29.15
N ASP A 219 21.67 -29.59 -28.60
CA ASP A 219 21.73 -31.05 -28.74
C ASP A 219 20.96 -31.78 -27.63
N LEU A 220 21.10 -31.36 -26.37
CA LEU A 220 20.51 -32.09 -25.23
C LEU A 220 18.98 -32.15 -25.28
N SER A 221 18.34 -31.15 -25.89
CA SER A 221 16.88 -31.10 -26.10
C SER A 221 16.35 -32.27 -26.93
N GLN A 222 17.18 -32.84 -27.81
CA GLN A 222 16.83 -33.94 -28.71
C GLN A 222 16.67 -35.30 -27.99
N ILE A 223 17.16 -35.44 -26.76
CA ILE A 223 16.96 -36.65 -25.95
C ILE A 223 15.56 -36.64 -25.33
N SER A 224 14.65 -37.55 -25.71
CA SER A 224 13.28 -37.56 -25.17
C SER A 224 13.24 -37.79 -23.66
N TRP A 225 12.42 -36.99 -22.94
CA TRP A 225 12.11 -37.21 -21.52
C TRP A 225 11.40 -38.54 -21.24
N ASN A 226 10.70 -39.09 -22.24
CA ASN A 226 10.01 -40.38 -22.13
C ASN A 226 10.79 -41.52 -22.80
N GLY A 227 12.02 -41.25 -23.26
CA GLY A 227 12.87 -42.22 -23.94
C GLY A 227 13.65 -43.11 -22.98
N ARG A 228 14.28 -44.16 -23.53
CA ARG A 228 15.21 -45.01 -22.77
C ARG A 228 16.41 -44.24 -22.21
N ASP A 229 16.79 -43.15 -22.88
CA ASP A 229 17.94 -42.31 -22.51
C ASP A 229 17.58 -41.20 -21.51
N TYR A 230 16.40 -41.27 -20.89
CA TYR A 230 15.98 -40.36 -19.81
C TYR A 230 17.05 -40.24 -18.71
N SER A 231 17.62 -41.36 -18.28
CA SER A 231 18.64 -41.37 -17.23
C SER A 231 19.88 -40.56 -17.61
N THR A 232 20.31 -40.65 -18.87
CA THR A 232 21.46 -39.88 -19.38
C THR A 232 21.15 -38.39 -19.39
N ARG A 233 20.00 -38.00 -19.97
CA ARG A 233 19.56 -36.60 -19.98
C ARG A 233 19.49 -36.05 -18.55
N ARG A 234 18.79 -36.75 -17.66
CA ARG A 234 18.65 -36.36 -16.25
C ARG A 234 20.00 -36.22 -15.56
N ASN A 235 20.92 -37.16 -15.75
CA ASN A 235 22.23 -37.11 -15.09
C ASN A 235 23.05 -35.90 -15.56
N ILE A 236 23.06 -35.59 -16.86
CA ILE A 236 23.73 -34.40 -17.40
C ILE A 236 23.14 -33.14 -16.76
N TYR A 237 21.80 -32.97 -16.78
CA TYR A 237 21.14 -31.83 -16.11
C TYR A 237 21.49 -31.75 -14.61
N LYS A 238 21.64 -32.89 -13.94
CA LYS A 238 21.95 -32.94 -12.52
C LYS A 238 23.39 -32.50 -12.22
N GLN A 239 24.35 -32.78 -13.11
CA GLN A 239 25.74 -32.34 -13.00
C GLN A 239 25.92 -30.84 -13.30
N CYS A 240 25.08 -30.26 -14.14
CA CYS A 240 25.14 -28.85 -14.48
C CYS A 240 24.91 -27.97 -13.25
N HIS A 241 25.70 -26.91 -13.11
CA HIS A 241 25.47 -25.83 -12.15
C HIS A 241 24.60 -24.74 -12.77
N CYS A 242 24.82 -24.44 -14.06
CA CYS A 242 24.07 -23.49 -14.86
C CYS A 242 23.63 -24.15 -16.17
N LEU A 243 22.70 -23.54 -16.90
CA LEU A 243 22.35 -23.94 -18.27
C LEU A 243 22.76 -22.81 -19.23
N LEU A 244 23.27 -23.15 -20.40
CA LEU A 244 23.58 -22.18 -21.45
C LEU A 244 22.34 -22.07 -22.35
N THR A 245 21.58 -20.99 -22.21
CA THR A 245 20.36 -20.76 -23.01
C THR A 245 19.90 -19.31 -22.91
N SER A 246 19.40 -18.75 -24.02
CA SER A 246 18.65 -17.50 -24.05
C SER A 246 17.14 -17.69 -24.29
N ASN A 247 16.65 -18.94 -24.30
CA ASN A 247 15.26 -19.25 -24.56
C ASN A 247 14.40 -18.97 -23.31
N GLU A 248 13.47 -18.02 -23.42
CA GLU A 248 12.61 -17.59 -22.31
C GLU A 248 11.82 -18.73 -21.67
N LYS A 249 11.35 -19.71 -22.46
CA LYS A 249 10.59 -20.86 -21.93
C LYS A 249 11.51 -21.79 -21.13
N THR A 250 12.72 -22.02 -21.63
CA THR A 250 13.72 -22.85 -20.94
C THR A 250 14.20 -22.16 -19.65
N ILE A 251 14.40 -20.85 -19.68
CA ILE A 251 14.73 -20.03 -18.50
C ILE A 251 13.63 -20.15 -17.43
N LYS A 252 12.36 -19.92 -17.80
CA LYS A 252 11.21 -20.06 -16.89
C LYS A 252 11.11 -21.47 -16.29
N TRP A 253 11.34 -22.51 -17.11
CA TRP A 253 11.35 -23.89 -16.63
C TRP A 253 12.49 -24.16 -15.65
N ALA A 254 13.70 -23.66 -15.94
CA ALA A 254 14.90 -23.87 -15.15
C ALA A 254 14.85 -23.18 -13.78
N LEU A 255 14.21 -22.00 -13.71
CA LEU A 255 13.93 -21.27 -12.47
C LEU A 255 12.87 -21.96 -11.60
N ALA A 256 11.99 -22.77 -12.21
CA ALA A 256 11.06 -23.65 -11.52
C ALA A 256 10.16 -22.94 -10.48
N SER A 257 9.74 -21.70 -10.75
CA SER A 257 8.87 -20.94 -9.83
C SER A 257 7.58 -21.72 -9.52
N GLY A 258 7.32 -21.97 -8.23
CA GLY A 258 6.18 -22.76 -7.73
C GLY A 258 6.32 -24.29 -7.88
N ARG A 259 7.48 -24.78 -8.32
CA ARG A 259 7.82 -26.20 -8.53
C ARG A 259 9.28 -26.50 -8.16
N GLU A 260 9.86 -25.70 -7.27
CA GLU A 260 11.26 -25.72 -6.86
C GLU A 260 11.63 -27.07 -6.25
N ASP A 261 10.84 -27.58 -5.31
CA ASP A 261 11.09 -28.87 -4.65
C ASP A 261 11.16 -30.04 -5.63
N ALA A 262 10.27 -30.05 -6.63
CA ALA A 262 10.26 -31.08 -7.67
C ALA A 262 11.52 -30.99 -8.55
N GLN A 263 11.90 -29.77 -8.95
CA GLN A 263 13.10 -29.51 -9.74
C GLN A 263 14.37 -29.93 -8.99
N ILE A 264 14.48 -29.58 -7.69
CA ILE A 264 15.61 -29.93 -6.83
C ILE A 264 15.68 -31.44 -6.63
N LYS A 265 14.55 -32.11 -6.39
CA LYS A 265 14.51 -33.57 -6.25
C LYS A 265 14.99 -34.28 -7.51
N GLU A 266 14.61 -33.78 -8.69
CA GLU A 266 14.95 -34.40 -9.95
C GLU A 266 16.40 -34.09 -10.38
N PHE A 267 16.80 -32.82 -10.37
CA PHE A 267 18.05 -32.31 -10.96
C PHE A 267 19.07 -31.77 -9.94
N GLY A 268 18.81 -31.94 -8.64
CA GLY A 268 19.71 -31.57 -7.55
C GLY A 268 19.69 -30.08 -7.17
N SER A 269 19.26 -29.19 -8.06
CA SER A 269 19.12 -27.76 -7.78
C SER A 269 18.21 -27.09 -8.81
N ILE A 270 17.77 -25.86 -8.50
CA ILE A 270 17.33 -24.88 -9.50
C ILE A 270 18.56 -24.50 -10.34
N LYS A 271 18.38 -24.23 -11.63
CA LYS A 271 19.51 -23.96 -12.55
C LYS A 271 19.42 -22.53 -13.09
N PRO A 272 20.35 -21.61 -12.74
CA PRO A 272 20.47 -20.34 -13.45
C PRO A 272 20.79 -20.57 -14.93
N CYS A 273 20.30 -19.68 -15.79
CA CYS A 273 20.62 -19.69 -17.20
C CYS A 273 21.61 -18.57 -17.52
N ILE A 274 22.72 -18.91 -18.15
CA ILE A 274 23.74 -17.97 -18.64
C ILE A 274 23.77 -17.99 -20.17
N TRP A 275 24.38 -16.99 -20.80
CA TRP A 275 24.45 -16.88 -22.25
C TRP A 275 25.72 -16.18 -22.73
N GLY A 276 26.06 -16.38 -24.01
CA GLY A 276 27.22 -15.77 -24.65
C GLY A 276 26.97 -15.51 -26.13
N SER A 277 27.94 -14.90 -26.80
CA SER A 277 27.83 -14.61 -28.24
C SER A 277 28.11 -15.80 -29.15
N ASP A 278 28.72 -16.86 -28.63
CA ASP A 278 29.20 -18.02 -29.41
C ASP A 278 30.05 -17.55 -30.61
N ALA A 279 30.96 -16.61 -30.32
CA ALA A 279 31.65 -15.87 -31.34
C ALA A 279 32.82 -16.67 -31.90
N HIS A 280 32.72 -17.02 -33.19
CA HIS A 280 33.79 -17.62 -34.00
C HIS A 280 34.39 -16.67 -35.06
N GLU A 281 33.87 -15.44 -35.12
CA GLU A 281 34.27 -14.39 -36.06
C GLU A 281 34.15 -13.02 -35.39
N TYR A 282 34.86 -12.01 -35.92
CA TYR A 282 34.88 -10.67 -35.32
C TYR A 282 33.50 -10.00 -35.33
N GLN A 283 32.67 -10.27 -36.33
CA GLN A 283 31.36 -9.64 -36.51
C GLN A 283 30.34 -10.07 -35.44
N LYS A 284 30.45 -11.29 -34.92
CA LYS A 284 29.57 -11.85 -33.88
C LYS A 284 30.04 -11.58 -32.46
N MET A 285 31.30 -11.17 -32.29
CA MET A 285 31.91 -10.98 -30.98
C MET A 285 31.11 -9.99 -30.11
N PHE A 286 30.66 -10.44 -28.94
CA PHE A 286 29.81 -9.71 -27.99
C PHE A 286 28.43 -9.29 -28.51
N LYS A 287 27.99 -9.89 -29.62
CA LYS A 287 26.67 -9.66 -30.25
C LYS A 287 25.86 -10.96 -30.23
N PRO A 288 25.34 -11.36 -29.06
CA PRO A 288 24.50 -12.55 -28.96
C PRO A 288 23.25 -12.41 -29.84
N ALA A 289 22.70 -13.55 -30.28
CA ALA A 289 21.50 -13.58 -31.11
C ALA A 289 20.35 -12.78 -30.49
N GLU A 290 19.67 -11.99 -31.33
CA GLU A 290 18.55 -11.12 -30.94
C GLU A 290 18.90 -10.09 -29.83
N ASP A 291 20.17 -9.69 -29.72
CA ASP A 291 20.67 -8.76 -28.70
C ASP A 291 20.36 -9.23 -27.26
N ARG A 292 20.23 -10.55 -27.05
CA ARG A 292 19.96 -11.15 -25.75
C ARG A 292 21.23 -11.20 -24.90
N HIS A 293 21.62 -10.06 -24.35
CA HIS A 293 22.80 -9.96 -23.49
C HIS A 293 22.60 -10.68 -22.15
N CYS A 294 23.63 -11.35 -21.65
CA CYS A 294 23.64 -11.94 -20.32
C CYS A 294 24.11 -10.91 -19.28
N TRP A 295 23.17 -10.43 -18.47
CA TRP A 295 23.44 -9.54 -17.35
C TRP A 295 23.62 -10.36 -16.08
N VAL A 296 24.71 -10.14 -15.36
CA VAL A 296 24.99 -10.79 -14.07
C VAL A 296 25.18 -9.74 -12.98
N LYS A 297 24.46 -9.91 -11.86
CA LYS A 297 24.53 -9.04 -10.67
C LYS A 297 25.50 -9.63 -9.65
N SER A 298 26.79 -9.31 -9.80
CA SER A 298 27.84 -9.80 -8.90
C SER A 298 29.05 -8.88 -8.87
N GLU A 299 30.01 -9.18 -7.98
CA GLU A 299 31.38 -8.71 -8.19
C GLU A 299 32.01 -9.44 -9.39
N LEU A 300 32.98 -8.81 -10.03
CA LEU A 300 33.73 -9.34 -11.18
C LEU A 300 34.80 -10.33 -10.72
N THR A 301 34.37 -11.39 -10.05
CA THR A 301 35.21 -12.48 -9.55
C THR A 301 34.49 -13.80 -9.76
N PHE A 302 35.23 -14.91 -9.72
CA PHE A 302 34.61 -16.23 -9.83
C PHE A 302 33.69 -16.54 -8.64
N GLU A 303 34.07 -16.15 -7.42
CA GLU A 303 33.22 -16.27 -6.23
C GLU A 303 31.93 -15.44 -6.36
N GLY A 304 32.03 -14.25 -6.98
CA GLY A 304 30.87 -13.44 -7.33
C GLY A 304 29.95 -14.16 -8.32
N LEU A 305 30.52 -14.80 -9.35
CA LEU A 305 29.77 -15.62 -10.30
C LEU A 305 29.06 -16.80 -9.61
N LEU A 306 29.68 -17.48 -8.64
CA LEU A 306 29.02 -18.59 -7.92
C LEU A 306 27.72 -18.18 -7.22
N GLN A 307 27.54 -16.90 -6.90
CA GLN A 307 26.31 -16.39 -6.27
C GLN A 307 25.07 -16.63 -7.14
N VAL A 308 25.23 -16.73 -8.48
CA VAL A 308 24.11 -16.98 -9.40
C VAL A 308 23.44 -18.33 -9.16
N VAL A 309 24.14 -19.31 -8.58
CA VAL A 309 23.59 -20.63 -8.27
C VAL A 309 22.69 -20.59 -7.04
N TYR A 310 22.91 -19.64 -6.13
CA TYR A 310 22.11 -19.51 -4.90
C TYR A 310 20.87 -18.62 -5.10
N GLU A 311 20.97 -17.56 -5.91
CA GLU A 311 19.91 -16.58 -6.12
C GLU A 311 19.68 -16.35 -7.63
N PRO A 312 19.26 -17.37 -8.39
CA PRO A 312 19.32 -17.36 -9.86
C PRO A 312 18.45 -16.26 -10.49
N SER A 313 17.20 -16.10 -10.03
CA SER A 313 16.27 -15.10 -10.57
C SER A 313 16.67 -13.65 -10.30
N GLU A 314 17.41 -13.42 -9.21
CA GLU A 314 17.82 -12.08 -8.75
C GLU A 314 19.18 -11.66 -9.31
N ARG A 315 19.93 -12.58 -9.91
CA ARG A 315 21.34 -12.38 -10.28
C ARG A 315 21.67 -12.63 -11.73
N VAL A 316 20.82 -13.30 -12.50
CA VAL A 316 21.03 -13.45 -13.94
C VAL A 316 19.79 -13.05 -14.69
N CYS A 317 19.96 -12.19 -15.69
CA CYS A 317 18.89 -11.78 -16.58
C CYS A 317 19.40 -11.74 -18.02
N ILE A 318 18.64 -12.30 -18.95
CA ILE A 318 19.02 -12.37 -20.36
C ILE A 318 18.03 -11.52 -21.16
N GLN A 319 18.49 -10.35 -21.59
CA GLN A 319 17.69 -9.34 -22.27
C GLN A 319 18.59 -8.27 -22.90
N ASN A 320 18.01 -7.37 -23.71
CA ASN A 320 18.76 -6.29 -24.35
C ASN A 320 19.21 -5.22 -23.34
N GLU A 321 18.25 -4.59 -22.66
CA GLU A 321 18.51 -3.49 -21.74
C GLU A 321 18.99 -3.96 -20.36
N GLN A 322 19.65 -3.08 -19.61
CA GLN A 322 20.09 -3.40 -18.26
C GLN A 322 18.87 -3.63 -17.33
N PRO A 323 18.87 -4.69 -16.49
CA PRO A 323 17.80 -4.90 -15.50
C PRO A 323 17.79 -3.85 -14.39
N ASP A 324 16.64 -3.66 -13.75
CA ASP A 324 16.43 -2.84 -12.55
C ASP A 324 16.92 -1.38 -12.66
N ILE A 325 16.62 -0.70 -13.77
CA ILE A 325 16.85 0.75 -13.88
C ILE A 325 15.82 1.48 -13.01
N GLY A 326 16.13 1.64 -11.73
CA GLY A 326 15.33 2.45 -10.80
C GLY A 326 15.41 3.94 -11.12
N ASP A 327 14.44 4.71 -10.63
CA ASP A 327 14.42 6.17 -10.75
C ASP A 327 15.66 6.77 -10.06
N ILE A 328 16.57 7.35 -10.87
CA ILE A 328 17.81 7.97 -10.39
C ILE A 328 17.53 9.12 -9.40
N HIS A 329 16.32 9.70 -9.45
CA HIS A 329 15.88 10.72 -8.52
C HIS A 329 15.46 10.16 -7.14
N GLN A 330 15.51 8.85 -6.94
CA GLN A 330 15.17 8.19 -5.67
C GLN A 330 16.32 7.37 -5.09
N ILE A 331 17.46 7.33 -5.78
CA ILE A 331 18.61 6.53 -5.38
C ILE A 331 19.69 7.42 -4.75
N ILE A 332 20.03 7.13 -3.50
CA ILE A 332 21.21 7.70 -2.84
C ILE A 332 22.44 7.02 -3.43
N ASP A 333 23.37 7.82 -3.96
CA ASP A 333 24.62 7.33 -4.54
C ASP A 333 25.69 7.21 -3.46
N SER A 334 25.88 8.28 -2.68
CA SER A 334 26.94 8.33 -1.68
C SER A 334 26.67 9.34 -0.55
N VAL A 335 27.40 9.14 0.56
CA VAL A 335 27.49 10.12 1.66
C VAL A 335 28.95 10.45 1.95
N ARG A 336 29.23 11.73 2.19
CA ARG A 336 30.54 12.23 2.58
C ARG A 336 30.43 13.08 3.83
N PHE A 337 31.39 12.91 4.74
CA PHE A 337 31.52 13.71 5.96
C PHE A 337 32.67 14.71 5.80
N GLU A 338 32.42 15.97 6.13
CA GLU A 338 33.44 17.03 6.18
C GLU A 338 33.91 17.22 7.63
N ASN A 339 34.67 16.25 8.13
CA ASN A 339 35.24 16.29 9.48
C ASN A 339 36.43 15.32 9.58
N GLU A 340 37.53 15.77 10.20
CA GLU A 340 38.78 15.00 10.34
C GLU A 340 38.63 13.68 11.13
N ALA A 341 37.58 13.56 11.95
CA ALA A 341 37.26 12.32 12.67
C ALA A 341 36.62 11.24 11.79
N PHE A 342 36.32 11.56 10.52
CA PHE A 342 35.70 10.67 9.55
C PHE A 342 36.61 10.43 8.35
N GLN A 343 36.34 9.36 7.61
CA GLN A 343 37.02 9.12 6.34
C GLN A 343 36.67 10.22 5.32
N GLU A 344 37.67 10.69 4.57
CA GLU A 344 37.46 11.68 3.50
C GLU A 344 36.73 11.10 2.29
N ALA A 345 36.94 9.80 2.03
CA ALA A 345 36.35 9.09 0.92
C ALA A 345 34.84 8.90 1.10
N PRO A 346 34.02 9.17 0.06
CA PRO A 346 32.58 8.91 0.12
C PRO A 346 32.28 7.44 0.42
N ILE A 347 31.25 7.21 1.22
CA ILE A 347 30.63 5.89 1.39
C ILE A 347 29.57 5.76 0.30
N TYR A 348 29.72 4.79 -0.58
CA TYR A 348 28.80 4.53 -1.69
C TYR A 348 27.73 3.52 -1.29
N PHE A 349 26.53 3.65 -1.88
CA PHE A 349 25.39 2.79 -1.61
C PHE A 349 24.92 2.08 -2.88
N ASN A 350 24.59 0.81 -2.75
CA ASN A 350 23.92 0.08 -3.81
C ASN A 350 22.52 0.67 -4.08
N SER A 351 22.09 0.69 -5.34
CA SER A 351 20.76 1.21 -5.73
C SER A 351 19.60 0.40 -5.17
N SER A 352 19.84 -0.84 -4.74
CA SER A 352 18.86 -1.70 -4.09
C SER A 352 19.07 -1.69 -2.57
N LEU A 353 19.75 -2.70 -2.02
CA LEU A 353 19.92 -2.88 -0.59
C LEU A 353 21.38 -2.71 -0.19
N THR A 354 21.64 -1.83 0.77
CA THR A 354 22.95 -1.73 1.43
C THR A 354 22.83 -2.14 2.89
N CYS A 355 23.52 -3.21 3.28
CA CYS A 355 23.54 -3.68 4.66
C CYS A 355 24.79 -3.16 5.38
N ILE A 356 24.60 -2.43 6.48
CA ILE A 356 25.69 -1.89 7.32
C ILE A 356 25.81 -2.74 8.59
N ILE A 357 26.89 -3.51 8.69
CA ILE A 357 27.16 -4.41 9.83
C ILE A 357 28.36 -3.94 10.67
N GLY A 358 28.36 -4.25 11.96
CA GLY A 358 29.47 -3.91 12.87
C GLY A 358 29.08 -4.03 14.34
N GLY A 359 30.06 -3.98 15.24
CA GLY A 359 29.85 -4.09 16.70
C GLY A 359 28.96 -2.98 17.30
N LYS A 360 28.56 -3.13 18.56
CA LYS A 360 27.81 -2.08 19.27
C LYS A 360 28.67 -0.81 19.37
N SER A 361 28.04 0.37 19.19
CA SER A 361 28.71 1.68 19.27
C SER A 361 29.78 1.98 18.21
N THR A 362 29.79 1.26 17.07
CA THR A 362 30.71 1.54 15.94
C THR A 362 30.25 2.65 15.00
N GLY A 363 29.22 3.43 15.36
CA GLY A 363 28.76 4.58 14.57
C GLY A 363 27.68 4.31 13.51
N LYS A 364 27.15 3.08 13.38
CA LYS A 364 26.09 2.75 12.39
C LYS A 364 24.83 3.63 12.50
N SER A 365 24.27 3.75 13.71
CA SER A 365 23.07 4.57 13.93
C SER A 365 23.37 6.06 13.72
N MET A 366 24.61 6.48 13.97
CA MET A 366 25.06 7.85 13.73
C MET A 366 25.18 8.15 12.22
N LEU A 367 25.68 7.22 11.42
CA LEU A 367 25.70 7.32 9.95
C LEU A 367 24.28 7.55 9.40
N LEU A 368 23.33 6.68 9.77
CA LEU A 368 21.93 6.81 9.32
C LEU A 368 21.28 8.12 9.77
N ARG A 369 21.53 8.53 11.02
CA ARG A 369 21.05 9.80 11.57
C ARG A 369 21.59 11.01 10.81
N GLN A 370 22.89 11.05 10.53
CA GLN A 370 23.51 12.18 9.83
C GLN A 370 23.05 12.24 8.37
N MET A 371 22.87 11.09 7.71
CA MET A 371 22.27 11.03 6.38
C MET A 371 20.85 11.59 6.39
N ALA A 372 20.00 11.15 7.32
CA ALA A 372 18.62 11.63 7.40
C ALA A 372 18.56 13.14 7.63
N ARG A 373 19.38 13.68 8.55
CA ARG A 373 19.45 15.11 8.82
C ARG A 373 20.02 15.94 7.67
N ALA A 374 20.99 15.39 6.93
CA ALA A 374 21.55 16.05 5.74
C ALA A 374 20.53 16.14 4.60
N ILE A 375 19.63 15.16 4.48
CA ILE A 375 18.60 15.12 3.46
C ILE A 375 17.38 15.97 3.85
N ASP A 376 16.86 15.79 5.07
CA ASP A 376 15.73 16.53 5.61
C ASP A 376 15.84 16.60 7.15
N ASN A 377 16.42 17.71 7.63
CA ASN A 377 16.68 17.91 9.06
C ASN A 377 15.40 17.98 9.90
N ASP A 378 14.38 18.68 9.41
CA ASP A 378 13.13 18.86 10.17
C ASP A 378 12.37 17.54 10.29
N TYR A 379 12.29 16.78 9.20
CA TYR A 379 11.72 15.43 9.23
C TYR A 379 12.50 14.51 10.17
N ALA A 380 13.84 14.47 10.07
CA ALA A 380 14.66 13.61 10.93
C ALA A 380 14.50 13.94 12.43
N LEU A 381 14.43 15.22 12.79
CA LEU A 381 14.20 15.66 14.18
C LEU A 381 12.81 15.25 14.69
N GLN A 382 11.78 15.32 13.84
CA GLN A 382 10.44 14.83 14.19
C GLN A 382 10.45 13.33 14.49
N GLN A 383 11.19 12.54 13.71
CA GLN A 383 11.29 11.08 13.89
C GLN A 383 12.03 10.67 15.17
N GLU A 384 13.01 11.46 15.60
CA GLU A 384 13.81 11.16 16.80
C GLU A 384 13.06 11.47 18.10
N GLY A 385 11.94 12.20 18.03
CA GLY A 385 11.12 12.57 19.19
C GLY A 385 11.84 13.50 20.19
N ARG A 386 11.23 13.70 21.36
CA ARG A 386 11.83 14.46 22.48
C ARG A 386 12.83 13.59 23.26
N LEU A 387 13.83 13.03 22.58
CA LEU A 387 14.98 12.52 23.31
C LEU A 387 15.71 13.71 23.95
N PRO A 388 16.16 13.61 25.22
CA PRO A 388 17.00 14.66 25.81
C PRO A 388 18.17 14.88 24.86
N HIS A 389 18.43 16.15 24.53
CA HIS A 389 19.46 16.58 23.62
C HIS A 389 20.82 15.96 23.97
N ASN A 390 21.09 14.76 23.48
CA ASN A 390 22.45 14.34 23.22
C ASN A 390 22.86 15.21 22.04
N THR A 391 23.50 16.33 22.37
CA THR A 391 24.23 17.23 21.49
C THR A 391 25.34 16.43 20.83
N PHE A 392 24.96 15.57 19.89
CA PHE A 392 25.91 15.03 18.93
C PHE A 392 26.44 16.23 18.14
N PRO A 393 27.78 16.33 17.97
CA PRO A 393 28.36 17.41 17.19
C PRO A 393 27.74 17.41 15.79
N SER A 394 27.36 18.60 15.32
CA SER A 394 26.89 18.82 13.96
C SER A 394 28.06 18.56 13.02
N VAL A 395 28.05 17.40 12.36
CA VAL A 395 29.03 17.05 11.32
C VAL A 395 28.46 17.47 9.99
N LYS A 396 29.15 18.34 9.26
CA LYS A 396 28.73 18.71 7.92
C LYS A 396 28.78 17.45 7.05
N THR A 397 27.61 17.05 6.57
CA THR A 397 27.38 15.79 5.86
C THR A 397 26.71 16.11 4.54
N THR A 398 27.25 15.58 3.45
CA THR A 398 26.71 15.77 2.10
C THR A 398 26.24 14.43 1.58
N VAL A 399 24.95 14.34 1.25
CA VAL A 399 24.36 13.19 0.56
C VAL A 399 24.23 13.54 -0.91
N THR A 400 24.80 12.68 -1.76
CA THR A 400 24.72 12.81 -3.22
C THR A 400 23.76 11.75 -3.76
N TRP A 401 22.84 12.19 -4.60
CA TRP A 401 21.90 11.33 -5.32
C TRP A 401 22.50 10.85 -6.64
N LYS A 402 21.95 9.77 -7.21
CA LYS A 402 22.47 9.17 -8.44
C LYS A 402 22.36 10.07 -9.68
N ASP A 403 21.52 11.11 -9.63
CA ASP A 403 21.48 12.16 -10.65
C ASP A 403 22.54 13.27 -10.47
N GLY A 404 23.43 13.13 -9.47
CA GLY A 404 24.53 14.06 -9.19
C GLY A 404 24.16 15.25 -8.32
N THR A 405 22.90 15.38 -7.89
CA THR A 405 22.47 16.50 -7.02
C THR A 405 22.59 16.15 -5.53
N SER A 406 22.54 17.17 -4.67
CA SER A 406 22.60 17.01 -3.20
C SER A 406 21.45 17.73 -2.48
N ASN A 407 20.34 17.98 -3.19
CA ASN A 407 19.18 18.67 -2.64
C ASN A 407 18.40 17.76 -1.70
N GLY A 408 17.65 18.35 -0.77
CA GLY A 408 16.75 17.61 0.10
C GLY A 408 15.65 16.89 -0.69
N ARG A 409 15.32 15.67 -0.27
CA ARG A 409 14.26 14.85 -0.85
C ARG A 409 13.48 14.12 0.22
N LYS A 410 12.31 13.62 -0.16
CA LYS A 410 11.50 12.78 0.72
C LYS A 410 12.24 11.46 0.97
N ILE A 411 12.49 11.16 2.23
CA ILE A 411 13.05 9.88 2.70
C ILE A 411 12.15 9.27 3.76
N VAL A 412 12.31 7.96 3.96
CA VAL A 412 11.78 7.25 5.12
C VAL A 412 12.94 6.94 6.05
N TYR A 413 12.94 7.56 7.23
CA TYR A 413 13.94 7.34 8.27
C TYR A 413 13.28 6.76 9.50
N ILE A 414 13.74 5.58 9.92
CA ILE A 414 13.25 4.87 11.10
C ILE A 414 14.40 4.78 12.12
N PRO A 415 14.40 5.62 13.17
CA PRO A 415 15.42 5.58 14.21
C PRO A 415 15.34 4.32 15.06
N GLN A 416 16.46 3.93 15.69
CA GLN A 416 16.52 2.72 16.52
C GLN A 416 15.57 2.74 17.73
N THR A 417 15.37 3.90 18.37
CA THR A 417 14.46 4.06 19.52
C THR A 417 12.99 3.95 19.14
N PHE A 418 12.68 4.16 17.86
CA PHE A 418 11.32 4.21 17.33
C PHE A 418 10.63 2.84 17.36
N LEU A 419 11.35 1.78 16.98
CA LEU A 419 10.84 0.41 17.03
C LEU A 419 10.45 -0.02 18.44
N ASN A 420 11.20 0.43 19.46
CA ASN A 420 10.90 0.13 20.85
C ASN A 420 9.59 0.82 21.28
N SER A 421 9.40 2.10 20.96
CA SER A 421 8.18 2.82 21.31
C SER A 421 6.92 2.29 20.62
N THR A 422 7.03 1.80 19.38
CA THR A 422 5.90 1.20 18.65
C THR A 422 5.43 -0.12 19.31
N ILE A 423 6.35 -0.86 19.94
CA ILE A 423 6.02 -2.08 20.68
C ILE A 423 5.42 -1.74 22.05
N ASP A 424 5.93 -0.71 22.71
CA ASP A 424 5.52 -0.33 24.07
C ASP A 424 4.16 0.39 24.13
N ASN A 425 3.73 1.09 23.08
CA ASN A 425 2.47 1.85 23.07
C ASN A 425 1.73 1.80 21.71
N PRO A 426 0.97 0.72 21.43
CA PRO A 426 0.34 0.49 20.12
C PRO A 426 -0.79 1.48 19.77
N GLU A 427 -1.29 2.25 20.75
CA GLU A 427 -2.32 3.29 20.52
C GLU A 427 -1.75 4.59 19.92
N GLU A 428 -0.43 4.80 19.99
CA GLU A 428 0.23 6.03 19.54
C GLU A 428 0.47 6.02 18.02
N MET A 429 -0.04 7.02 17.31
CA MET A 429 0.21 7.16 15.87
C MET A 429 1.69 7.45 15.63
N THR A 430 2.40 6.46 15.08
CA THR A 430 3.81 6.63 14.72
C THR A 430 3.96 7.07 13.26
N ALA A 431 5.11 7.61 12.89
CA ALA A 431 5.43 7.90 11.49
C ALA A 431 5.44 6.67 10.56
N ILE A 432 5.69 5.45 11.07
CA ILE A 432 5.52 4.23 10.27
C ILE A 432 4.05 4.03 9.93
N ASN A 433 3.14 4.24 10.89
CA ASN A 433 1.69 4.22 10.60
C ASN A 433 1.34 5.25 9.53
N LYS A 434 1.93 6.45 9.59
CA LYS A 434 1.71 7.50 8.58
C LYS A 434 2.26 7.11 7.21
N ILE A 435 3.45 6.50 7.14
CA ILE A 435 4.03 6.04 5.87
C ILE A 435 3.19 4.91 5.28
N ILE A 436 2.82 3.91 6.08
CA ILE A 436 1.94 2.82 5.65
C ILE A 436 0.61 3.40 5.18
N PHE A 437 0.03 4.34 5.92
CA PHE A 437 -1.20 5.02 5.56
C PHE A 437 -1.07 5.80 4.24
N ASP A 438 0.00 6.58 4.06
CA ASP A 438 0.28 7.32 2.82
C ASP A 438 0.46 6.37 1.62
N VAL A 439 1.11 5.20 1.82
CA VAL A 439 1.25 4.16 0.79
C VAL A 439 -0.11 3.56 0.44
N LEU A 440 -0.94 3.25 1.44
CA LEU A 440 -2.30 2.74 1.22
C LEU A 440 -3.17 3.76 0.49
N LEU A 441 -3.01 5.05 0.73
CA LEU A 441 -3.74 6.12 0.03
C LEU A 441 -3.31 6.32 -1.44
N GLN A 442 -2.21 5.70 -1.90
CA GLN A 442 -1.89 5.68 -3.32
C GLN A 442 -2.89 4.83 -4.11
N GLU A 443 -3.60 3.92 -3.43
CA GLU A 443 -4.64 3.10 -4.04
C GLU A 443 -5.94 3.89 -4.24
N PRO A 444 -6.47 3.98 -5.47
CA PRO A 444 -7.65 4.79 -5.77
C PRO A 444 -8.88 4.43 -4.93
N ASP A 445 -9.12 3.13 -4.72
CA ASP A 445 -10.27 2.63 -3.96
C ASP A 445 -10.17 2.98 -2.47
N ILE A 446 -8.98 2.84 -1.88
CA ILE A 446 -8.72 3.19 -0.48
C ILE A 446 -8.80 4.70 -0.30
N LYS A 447 -8.24 5.49 -1.23
CA LYS A 447 -8.31 6.94 -1.21
C LYS A 447 -9.75 7.44 -1.22
N LYS A 448 -10.58 6.93 -2.14
CA LYS A 448 -12.01 7.28 -2.22
C LYS A 448 -12.76 6.87 -0.94
N ALA A 449 -12.47 5.69 -0.40
CA ALA A 449 -13.06 5.24 0.87
C ALA A 449 -12.69 6.15 2.04
N TYR A 450 -11.46 6.65 2.09
CA TYR A 450 -11.01 7.59 3.11
C TYR A 450 -11.66 8.97 2.95
N GLU A 451 -11.82 9.47 1.73
CA GLU A 451 -12.56 10.71 1.45
C GLU A 451 -14.02 10.61 1.91
N ASN A 452 -14.67 9.47 1.67
CA ASN A 452 -16.03 9.19 2.16
C ASN A 452 -16.09 9.13 3.69
N LEU A 453 -15.16 8.40 4.33
CA LEU A 453 -15.04 8.34 5.80
C LEU A 453 -14.98 9.74 6.39
N LYS A 454 -14.13 10.62 5.83
CA LYS A 454 -13.99 12.00 6.29
C LYS A 454 -15.28 12.79 6.11
N ALA A 455 -15.90 12.72 4.94
CA ALA A 455 -17.14 13.43 4.64
C ALA A 455 -18.29 12.99 5.56
N ASP A 456 -18.42 11.70 5.84
CA ASP A 456 -19.49 11.17 6.69
C ASP A 456 -19.23 11.44 8.18
N THR A 457 -17.97 11.39 8.62
CA THR A 457 -17.55 11.82 9.97
C THR A 457 -17.91 13.28 10.21
N ASP A 458 -17.64 14.16 9.23
CA ASP A 458 -17.98 15.58 9.29
C ASP A 458 -19.50 15.82 9.34
N LYS A 459 -20.30 15.03 8.61
CA LYS A 459 -21.77 15.10 8.66
C LYS A 459 -22.30 14.72 10.03
N ILE A 460 -21.81 13.62 10.62
CA ILE A 460 -22.22 13.21 11.96
C ILE A 460 -21.84 14.29 12.98
N GLN A 461 -20.62 14.84 12.89
CA GLN A 461 -20.17 15.87 13.82
C GLN A 461 -21.09 17.10 13.78
N LYS A 462 -21.47 17.57 12.59
CA LYS A 462 -22.42 18.69 12.42
C LYS A 462 -23.81 18.37 12.98
N LYS A 463 -24.33 17.16 12.70
CA LYS A 463 -25.62 16.68 13.24
C LYS A 463 -25.59 16.66 14.77
N VAL A 464 -24.54 16.13 15.36
CA VAL A 464 -24.36 16.06 16.82
C VAL A 464 -24.25 17.44 17.42
N GLN A 465 -23.52 18.37 16.79
CA GLN A 465 -23.43 19.75 17.26
C GLN A 465 -24.81 20.43 17.32
N LEU A 466 -25.62 20.29 16.26
CA LEU A 466 -26.99 20.84 16.24
C LEU A 466 -27.88 20.26 17.34
N LEU A 467 -27.79 18.94 17.58
CA LEU A 467 -28.53 18.28 18.67
C LEU A 467 -28.08 18.78 20.05
N ILE A 468 -26.78 19.05 20.23
CA ILE A 468 -26.26 19.62 21.48
C ILE A 468 -26.79 21.04 21.69
N ASP A 469 -26.80 21.86 20.64
CA ASP A 469 -27.31 23.24 20.71
C ASP A 469 -28.81 23.25 21.05
N GLU A 470 -29.59 22.35 20.43
CA GLU A 470 -31.02 22.14 20.73
C GLU A 470 -31.23 21.69 22.18
N LEU A 471 -30.42 20.74 22.66
CA LEU A 471 -30.46 20.25 24.04
C LEU A 471 -30.19 21.36 25.06
N ILE A 472 -29.24 22.25 24.77
CA ILE A 472 -28.93 23.40 25.62
C ILE A 472 -30.11 24.38 25.64
N ALA A 473 -30.68 24.69 24.47
CA ALA A 473 -31.82 25.59 24.37
C ALA A 473 -33.04 25.07 25.15
N ASP A 474 -33.39 23.79 25.00
CA ASP A 474 -34.52 23.20 25.70
C ASP A 474 -34.29 23.07 27.22
N LYS A 475 -33.04 22.82 27.65
CA LYS A 475 -32.69 22.87 29.08
C LYS A 475 -32.84 24.26 29.68
N THR A 476 -32.48 25.31 28.93
CA THR A 476 -32.67 26.70 29.37
C THR A 476 -34.16 27.01 29.50
N LYS A 477 -34.97 26.71 28.48
CA LYS A 477 -36.43 26.87 28.53
C LYS A 477 -37.05 26.11 29.71
N LEU A 478 -36.61 24.87 29.96
CA LEU A 478 -37.06 24.08 31.10
C LEU A 478 -36.71 24.75 32.43
N THR A 479 -35.54 25.38 32.52
CA THR A 479 -35.12 26.09 33.73
C THR A 479 -36.01 27.31 33.97
N ASP A 480 -36.22 28.14 32.94
CA ASP A 480 -37.08 29.32 32.99
C ASP A 480 -38.53 28.95 33.34
N LEU A 481 -39.06 27.89 32.73
CA LEU A 481 -40.41 27.39 32.99
C LEU A 481 -40.57 26.86 34.42
N ASN A 482 -39.54 26.21 34.98
CA ASN A 482 -39.55 25.78 36.38
C ASN A 482 -39.52 26.98 37.34
N GLU A 483 -38.82 28.07 37.01
CA GLU A 483 -38.86 29.30 37.80
C GLU A 483 -40.23 29.98 37.75
N LEU A 484 -40.87 30.02 36.58
CA LEU A 484 -42.22 30.53 36.42
C LEU A 484 -43.25 29.73 37.22
N ILE A 485 -43.17 28.39 37.20
CA ILE A 485 -44.06 27.52 38.00
C ILE A 485 -43.84 27.75 39.50
N LYS A 486 -42.58 27.95 39.94
CA LYS A 486 -42.28 28.28 41.35
C LYS A 486 -42.84 29.64 41.76
N LYS A 487 -42.76 30.64 40.88
CA LYS A 487 -43.21 32.01 41.15
C LYS A 487 -44.73 32.13 41.17
N ASP A 488 -45.37 31.57 40.15
CA ASP A 488 -46.81 31.77 39.90
C ASP A 488 -47.67 30.65 40.49
N GLY A 489 -47.09 29.62 41.13
CA GLY A 489 -47.84 28.53 41.75
C GLY A 489 -48.23 27.40 40.79
N SER A 490 -48.38 26.20 41.35
CA SER A 490 -48.74 24.99 40.61
C SER A 490 -50.25 24.84 40.43
N SER A 491 -50.67 23.99 39.49
CA SER A 491 -52.09 23.68 39.29
C SER A 491 -52.75 23.12 40.56
N SER A 492 -51.99 22.37 41.37
CA SER A 492 -52.46 21.83 42.66
C SER A 492 -52.82 22.93 43.66
N THR A 493 -52.07 24.03 43.66
CA THR A 493 -52.29 25.17 44.55
C THR A 493 -53.60 25.88 44.19
N TYR A 494 -53.80 26.17 42.91
CA TYR A 494 -55.02 26.80 42.41
C TYR A 494 -56.26 25.93 42.60
N ASN A 495 -56.16 24.61 42.37
CA ASN A 495 -57.25 23.68 42.63
C ASN A 495 -57.70 23.69 44.10
N SER A 496 -56.76 23.71 45.04
CA SER A 496 -57.09 23.77 46.47
C SER A 496 -57.79 25.08 46.87
N THR A 497 -57.35 26.22 46.31
CA THR A 497 -57.98 27.53 46.53
C THR A 497 -59.40 27.58 45.95
N ILE A 498 -59.61 27.05 44.75
CA ILE A 498 -60.93 26.98 44.11
C ILE A 498 -61.88 26.11 44.93
N GLN A 499 -61.45 24.94 45.41
CA GLN A 499 -62.26 24.07 46.26
C GLN A 499 -62.69 24.76 47.56
N GLN A 500 -61.79 25.53 48.17
CA GLN A 500 -62.11 26.30 49.37
C GLN A 500 -63.14 27.40 49.08
N LEU A 501 -62.95 28.16 48.00
CA LEU A 501 -63.88 29.22 47.59
C LEU A 501 -65.25 28.66 47.20
N GLU A 502 -65.30 27.49 46.54
CA GLU A 502 -66.55 26.81 46.19
C GLU A 502 -67.31 26.35 47.45
N SER A 503 -66.60 25.80 48.44
CA SER A 503 -67.19 25.43 49.74
C SER A 503 -67.73 26.66 50.50
N GLU A 504 -67.00 27.77 50.50
CA GLU A 504 -67.46 29.04 51.10
C GLU A 504 -68.71 29.58 50.38
N ARG A 505 -68.79 29.42 49.06
CA ARG A 505 -69.96 29.81 48.24
C ARG A 505 -71.19 28.97 48.59
N GLU A 506 -71.03 27.65 48.74
CA GLU A 506 -72.13 26.75 49.13
C GLU A 506 -72.69 27.09 50.52
N VAL A 507 -71.82 27.37 51.49
CA VAL A 507 -72.24 27.77 52.85
C VAL A 507 -72.98 29.11 52.85
N LEU A 508 -72.55 30.08 52.03
CA LEU A 508 -73.24 31.37 51.87
C LEU A 508 -74.58 31.24 51.15
N ALA A 509 -74.67 30.34 50.17
CA ALA A 509 -75.88 30.12 49.39
C ALA A 509 -77.01 29.49 50.21
N GLN A 510 -76.71 28.64 51.21
CA GLN A 510 -77.69 28.10 52.15
C GLN A 510 -78.35 29.15 53.07
N LYS A 511 -77.78 30.36 53.22
CA LYS A 511 -78.31 31.44 54.07
C LYS A 511 -79.28 32.38 53.35
N VAL A 512 -79.35 32.31 52.03
CA VAL A 512 -80.25 33.09 51.18
C VAL A 512 -81.31 32.11 50.68
N ASN A 513 -82.59 32.48 50.66
CA ASN A 513 -83.75 31.60 50.38
C ASN A 513 -83.80 31.15 48.88
N VAL A 514 -82.76 30.45 48.41
CA VAL A 514 -82.59 29.90 47.05
C VAL A 514 -82.45 28.39 47.18
N THR A 515 -83.11 27.62 46.30
CA THR A 515 -83.10 26.15 46.42
C THR A 515 -81.74 25.56 45.96
N PRO A 516 -81.26 24.47 46.58
CA PRO A 516 -80.02 23.80 46.19
C PRO A 516 -79.96 23.38 44.71
N GLU A 517 -81.12 23.07 44.13
CA GLU A 517 -81.28 22.66 42.73
C GLU A 517 -81.00 23.82 41.75
N GLU A 518 -81.43 25.05 42.07
CA GLU A 518 -81.18 26.24 41.24
C GLU A 518 -79.69 26.65 41.27
N ILE A 519 -79.01 26.48 42.41
CA ILE A 519 -77.57 26.75 42.55
C ILE A 519 -76.75 25.71 41.76
N ASN A 520 -77.12 24.43 41.84
CA ASN A 520 -76.44 23.37 41.08
C ASN A 520 -76.60 23.58 39.57
N ARG A 521 -77.81 23.96 39.12
CA ARG A 521 -78.05 24.28 37.71
C ARG A 521 -77.27 25.52 37.24
N PHE A 522 -77.19 26.55 38.07
CA PHE A 522 -76.36 27.73 37.79
C PHE A 522 -74.88 27.37 37.62
N ASN A 523 -74.33 26.51 38.49
CA ASN A 523 -72.95 26.04 38.40
C ASN A 523 -72.70 25.19 37.14
N GLU A 524 -73.66 24.35 36.77
CA GLU A 524 -73.60 23.51 35.58
C GLU A 524 -73.60 24.39 34.31
N VAL A 525 -74.49 25.39 34.25
CA VAL A 525 -74.56 26.34 33.13
C VAL A 525 -73.29 27.20 33.06
N GLU A 526 -72.76 27.69 34.18
CA GLU A 526 -71.50 28.45 34.24
C GLU A 526 -70.33 27.62 33.70
N LYS A 527 -70.19 26.35 34.15
CA LYS A 527 -69.16 25.43 33.69
C LYS A 527 -69.28 25.10 32.20
N ASN A 528 -70.51 24.94 31.70
CA ASN A 528 -70.76 24.67 30.28
C ASN A 528 -70.43 25.89 29.41
N ILE A 529 -70.75 27.10 29.88
CA ILE A 529 -70.35 28.36 29.21
C ILE A 529 -68.82 28.44 29.14
N GLU A 530 -68.12 28.26 30.27
CA GLU A 530 -66.64 28.28 30.32
C GLU A 530 -66.04 27.25 29.35
N SER A 531 -66.56 26.02 29.34
CA SER A 531 -66.08 24.97 28.43
C SER A 531 -66.29 25.32 26.96
N ILE A 532 -67.41 25.95 26.59
CA ILE A 532 -67.68 26.34 25.20
C ILE A 532 -66.82 27.54 24.78
N VAL A 533 -66.59 28.51 25.68
CA VAL A 533 -65.69 29.64 25.44
C VAL A 533 -64.27 29.14 25.15
N LEU A 534 -63.72 28.26 26.00
CA LEU A 534 -62.39 27.68 25.80
C LEU A 534 -62.29 26.90 24.49
N LYS A 535 -63.34 26.15 24.13
CA LYS A 535 -63.39 25.42 22.87
C LYS A 535 -63.38 26.38 21.67
N ASN A 536 -64.11 27.49 21.74
CA ASN A 536 -64.13 28.50 20.70
C ASN A 536 -62.81 29.26 20.59
N GLU A 537 -62.14 29.59 21.69
CA GLU A 537 -60.80 30.21 21.66
C GLU A 537 -59.80 29.32 20.91
N LYS A 538 -59.80 28.00 21.19
CA LYS A 538 -58.98 27.02 20.46
C LYS A 538 -59.33 26.96 18.97
N LEU A 539 -60.61 26.89 18.63
CA LEU A 539 -61.07 26.86 17.23
C LEU A 539 -60.74 28.16 16.48
N HIS A 540 -60.82 29.32 17.15
CA HIS A 540 -60.42 30.61 16.58
C HIS A 540 -58.92 30.67 16.34
N TYR A 541 -58.11 30.21 17.30
CA TYR A 541 -56.66 30.13 17.14
C TYR A 541 -56.27 29.24 15.95
N GLU A 542 -56.91 28.08 15.83
CA GLU A 542 -56.69 27.17 14.70
C GLU A 542 -57.14 27.79 13.36
N LEU A 543 -58.31 28.44 13.33
CA LEU A 543 -58.80 29.15 12.15
C LEU A 543 -57.84 30.25 11.68
N GLU A 544 -57.31 31.05 12.62
CA GLU A 544 -56.34 32.10 12.30
C GLU A 544 -55.02 31.52 11.80
N ASN A 545 -54.58 30.38 12.30
CA ASN A 545 -53.37 29.71 11.80
C ASN A 545 -53.59 29.04 10.44
N GLN A 546 -54.76 28.45 10.18
CA GLN A 546 -55.14 27.90 8.86
C GLN A 546 -55.13 28.99 7.78
N LYS A 547 -55.56 30.21 8.11
CA LYS A 547 -55.49 31.37 7.19
C LYS A 547 -54.06 31.80 6.86
N LYS A 548 -53.08 31.53 7.74
CA LYS A 548 -51.67 31.90 7.54
C LYS A 548 -50.94 30.95 6.58
N ILE A 549 -51.40 29.71 6.42
CA ILE A 549 -50.77 28.67 5.57
C ILE A 549 -51.34 28.62 4.14
N PHE A 550 -51.55 29.80 3.54
CA PHE A 550 -52.17 29.91 2.21
C PHE A 550 -51.28 29.43 1.05
N LYS A 551 -49.95 29.45 1.23
CA LYS A 551 -48.99 29.06 0.18
C LYS A 551 -48.44 27.66 0.45
N VAL A 552 -48.38 26.84 -0.60
CA VAL A 552 -47.71 25.54 -0.61
C VAL A 552 -46.61 25.56 -1.68
N SER A 553 -45.52 24.84 -1.45
CA SER A 553 -44.44 24.72 -2.42
C SER A 553 -43.78 23.35 -2.38
N VAL A 554 -43.38 22.86 -3.55
CA VAL A 554 -42.61 21.63 -3.73
C VAL A 554 -41.15 21.90 -3.40
N VAL A 555 -40.58 21.11 -2.50
CA VAL A 555 -39.17 21.18 -2.08
C VAL A 555 -38.39 19.97 -2.61
N VAL A 556 -37.15 20.20 -3.04
CA VAL A 556 -36.19 19.14 -3.37
C VAL A 556 -35.13 19.12 -2.27
N PRO A 557 -35.10 18.09 -1.40
CA PRO A 557 -34.13 18.02 -0.31
C PRO A 557 -32.69 18.14 -0.82
N GLY A 558 -31.89 18.98 -0.15
CA GLY A 558 -30.49 19.23 -0.51
C GLY A 558 -30.25 20.34 -1.53
N TYR A 559 -31.30 20.81 -2.21
CA TYR A 559 -31.23 21.82 -3.27
C TYR A 559 -32.16 23.01 -3.03
N PHE A 560 -32.41 23.36 -1.77
CA PHE A 560 -33.22 24.51 -1.42
C PHE A 560 -32.63 25.29 -0.24
N SER A 561 -32.89 26.59 -0.22
CA SER A 561 -32.65 27.48 0.91
C SER A 561 -33.93 28.18 1.31
N CYS A 562 -34.08 28.43 2.61
CA CYS A 562 -35.19 29.18 3.18
C CYS A 562 -34.64 30.16 4.20
N LEU A 563 -34.60 31.45 3.84
CA LEU A 563 -33.96 32.50 4.64
C LEU A 563 -34.92 33.14 5.66
N ASP A 564 -36.20 33.22 5.34
CA ASP A 564 -37.22 33.92 6.12
C ASP A 564 -38.37 33.00 6.61
N GLY A 565 -38.28 31.70 6.36
CA GLY A 565 -39.32 30.72 6.70
C GLY A 565 -40.55 30.76 5.79
N LEU A 566 -40.54 31.58 4.74
CA LEU A 566 -41.70 31.83 3.87
C LEU A 566 -41.37 31.68 2.38
N SER A 567 -40.14 32.03 1.99
CA SER A 567 -39.63 31.89 0.63
C SER A 567 -38.72 30.67 0.53
N ILE A 568 -38.97 29.86 -0.50
CA ILE A 568 -38.12 28.72 -0.87
C ILE A 568 -37.45 29.09 -2.18
N GLU A 569 -36.12 29.12 -2.16
CA GLU A 569 -35.30 29.26 -3.37
C GLU A 569 -34.61 27.92 -3.62
N HIS A 570 -34.72 27.41 -4.86
CA HIS A 570 -34.01 26.21 -5.28
C HIS A 570 -32.72 26.58 -5.99
N ASP A 571 -31.61 25.98 -5.59
CA ASP A 571 -30.30 26.17 -6.22
C ASP A 571 -29.74 24.82 -6.66
N PHE A 572 -29.71 24.63 -7.99
CA PHE A 572 -29.16 23.45 -8.64
C PHE A 572 -27.81 23.73 -9.32
N SER A 573 -27.31 24.97 -9.27
CA SER A 573 -26.20 25.46 -10.09
C SER A 573 -24.89 24.69 -9.85
N LYS A 574 -24.67 24.22 -8.62
CA LYS A 574 -23.45 23.51 -8.22
C LYS A 574 -23.34 22.11 -8.83
N ASP A 575 -24.43 21.33 -8.78
CA ASP A 575 -24.42 19.92 -9.16
C ASP A 575 -25.03 19.69 -10.56
N PHE A 576 -25.89 20.60 -11.04
CA PHE A 576 -26.64 20.47 -12.30
C PHE A 576 -26.62 21.73 -13.19
N PRO A 577 -25.47 22.36 -13.47
CA PRO A 577 -25.39 23.64 -14.20
C PRO A 577 -25.97 23.61 -15.62
N VAL A 578 -26.06 22.42 -16.25
CA VAL A 578 -26.62 22.27 -17.61
C VAL A 578 -28.15 22.14 -17.61
N THR A 579 -28.74 21.60 -16.55
CA THR A 579 -30.18 21.25 -16.51
C THR A 579 -30.99 22.07 -15.50
N GLU A 580 -30.34 22.99 -14.78
CA GLU A 580 -30.93 23.89 -13.80
C GLU A 580 -32.23 24.55 -14.26
N ASN A 581 -32.22 25.17 -15.44
CA ASN A 581 -33.40 25.87 -15.98
C ASN A 581 -34.59 24.92 -16.19
N THR A 582 -34.33 23.69 -16.65
CA THR A 582 -35.36 22.67 -16.86
C THR A 582 -35.94 22.20 -15.53
N LEU A 583 -35.08 22.00 -14.52
CA LEU A 583 -35.48 21.61 -13.17
C LEU A 583 -36.33 22.70 -12.49
N ASN A 584 -35.89 23.97 -12.55
CA ASN A 584 -36.63 25.11 -12.01
C ASN A 584 -37.98 25.31 -12.70
N SER A 585 -38.04 25.10 -14.02
CA SER A 585 -39.30 25.16 -14.79
C SER A 585 -40.26 24.04 -14.38
N ALA A 586 -39.76 22.82 -14.16
CA ALA A 586 -40.57 21.70 -13.70
C ALA A 586 -41.15 21.94 -12.30
N LEU A 587 -40.36 22.48 -11.37
CA LEU A 587 -40.84 22.85 -10.03
C LEU A 587 -41.90 23.95 -10.07
N THR A 588 -41.73 24.93 -10.97
CA THR A 588 -42.72 25.99 -11.18
C THR A 588 -44.06 25.42 -11.67
N ALA A 589 -44.03 24.51 -12.64
CA ALA A 589 -45.22 23.85 -13.16
C ALA A 589 -45.92 23.00 -12.08
N LEU A 590 -45.15 22.21 -11.31
CA LEU A 590 -45.71 21.43 -10.20
C LEU A 590 -46.35 22.32 -9.13
N ASN A 591 -45.71 23.44 -8.77
CA ASN A 591 -46.26 24.41 -7.83
C ASN A 591 -47.60 25.00 -8.31
N GLN A 592 -47.73 25.30 -9.61
CA GLN A 592 -48.99 25.79 -10.19
C GLN A 592 -50.12 24.76 -10.13
N GLU A 593 -49.81 23.47 -10.27
CA GLU A 593 -50.82 22.40 -10.20
C GLU A 593 -51.31 22.10 -8.79
N ILE A 594 -50.44 22.20 -7.78
CA ILE A 594 -50.79 21.87 -6.39
C ILE A 594 -51.50 23.02 -5.67
N LEU A 595 -51.20 24.27 -6.02
CA LEU A 595 -51.75 25.46 -5.36
C LEU A 595 -53.29 25.45 -5.28
N PRO A 596 -54.06 25.24 -6.38
CA PRO A 596 -55.52 25.24 -6.31
C PRO A 596 -56.09 24.07 -5.50
N LYS A 597 -55.41 22.91 -5.51
CA LYS A 597 -55.80 21.75 -4.69
C LYS A 597 -55.63 22.06 -3.20
N TRP A 598 -54.53 22.71 -2.84
CA TRP A 598 -54.24 23.13 -1.48
C TRP A 598 -55.22 24.20 -0.99
N GLU A 599 -55.46 25.24 -1.79
CA GLU A 599 -56.44 26.29 -1.47
C GLU A 599 -57.84 25.71 -1.22
N THR A 600 -58.25 24.72 -2.01
CA THR A 600 -59.54 24.03 -1.82
C THR A 600 -59.63 23.36 -0.45
N ILE A 601 -58.57 22.67 -0.01
CA ILE A 601 -58.51 22.00 1.30
C ILE A 601 -58.55 23.02 2.44
N ILE A 602 -57.73 24.06 2.37
CA ILE A 602 -57.67 25.11 3.40
C ILE A 602 -59.01 25.85 3.51
N ASN A 603 -59.64 26.17 2.38
CA ASN A 603 -60.94 26.84 2.36
C ASN A 603 -62.04 25.94 2.96
N LEU A 604 -62.02 24.64 2.67
CA LEU A 604 -62.95 23.68 3.26
C LEU A 604 -62.77 23.58 4.79
N ASN A 605 -61.53 23.49 5.27
CA ASN A 605 -61.21 23.45 6.69
C ASN A 605 -61.65 24.74 7.40
N CYS A 606 -61.33 25.89 6.84
CA CYS A 606 -61.78 27.20 7.35
C CYS A 606 -63.30 27.26 7.46
N LYS A 607 -64.03 26.78 6.44
CA LYS A 607 -65.50 26.74 6.45
C LYS A 607 -66.06 25.82 7.54
N ASN A 608 -65.45 24.65 7.74
CA ASN A 608 -65.85 23.69 8.78
C ASN A 608 -65.61 24.26 10.19
N LEU A 609 -64.46 24.89 10.41
CA LEU A 609 -64.13 25.57 11.67
C LEU A 609 -65.10 26.72 11.95
N GLN A 610 -65.40 27.55 10.95
CA GLN A 610 -66.38 28.63 11.07
C GLN A 610 -67.79 28.12 11.40
N SER A 611 -68.21 27.01 10.78
CA SER A 611 -69.50 26.37 11.09
C SER A 611 -69.54 25.88 12.54
N SER A 612 -68.47 25.25 13.01
CA SER A 612 -68.35 24.74 14.38
C SER A 612 -68.38 25.88 15.41
N ILE A 613 -67.67 26.98 15.14
CA ILE A 613 -67.69 28.20 15.96
C ILE A 613 -69.10 28.80 16.00
N SER A 614 -69.79 28.86 14.85
CA SER A 614 -71.14 29.42 14.75
C SER A 614 -72.15 28.58 15.55
N GLN A 615 -72.04 27.25 15.47
CA GLN A 615 -72.88 26.34 16.25
C GLN A 615 -72.61 26.48 17.76
N ASN A 616 -71.34 26.55 18.16
CA ASN A 616 -70.97 26.78 19.56
C ASN A 616 -71.48 28.14 20.06
N ASN A 617 -71.41 29.20 19.25
CA ASN A 617 -71.93 30.53 19.59
C ASN A 617 -73.45 30.55 19.73
N HIS A 618 -74.17 29.77 18.92
CA HIS A 618 -75.62 29.61 19.09
C HIS A 618 -75.95 28.96 20.44
N ASN A 619 -75.27 27.86 20.77
CA ASN A 619 -75.42 27.20 22.07
C ASN A 619 -75.01 28.12 23.24
N LEU A 620 -73.95 28.91 23.07
CA LEU A 620 -73.49 29.88 24.05
C LEU A 620 -74.53 30.96 24.32
N ASN A 621 -75.23 31.44 23.28
CA ASN A 621 -76.30 32.43 23.45
C ASN A 621 -77.49 31.85 24.22
N LEU A 622 -77.92 30.62 23.91
CA LEU A 622 -78.98 29.94 24.66
C LEU A 622 -78.61 29.76 26.14
N LEU A 623 -77.38 29.34 26.42
CA LEU A 623 -76.88 29.20 27.79
C LEU A 623 -76.70 30.55 28.50
N LYS A 624 -76.34 31.62 27.78
CA LYS A 624 -76.26 32.99 28.33
C LYS A 624 -77.62 33.54 28.72
N GLU A 625 -78.66 33.25 27.94
CA GLU A 625 -80.05 33.60 28.28
C GLU A 625 -80.51 32.85 29.54
N GLU A 626 -80.22 31.54 29.65
CA GLU A 626 -80.46 30.74 30.87
C GLU A 626 -79.64 31.29 32.07
N TYR A 627 -78.39 31.66 31.83
CA TYR A 627 -77.48 32.21 32.84
C TYR A 627 -77.94 33.57 33.37
N GLU A 628 -78.32 34.53 32.51
CA GLU A 628 -78.80 35.84 32.98
C GLU A 628 -80.12 35.72 33.76
N SER A 629 -81.02 34.81 33.35
CA SER A 629 -82.25 34.51 34.11
C SER A 629 -81.97 33.93 35.50
N LEU A 630 -81.02 33.00 35.62
CA LEU A 630 -80.62 32.42 36.91
C LEU A 630 -79.78 33.39 37.76
N LYS A 631 -78.96 34.23 37.12
CA LYS A 631 -78.15 35.27 37.77
C LYS A 631 -79.01 36.35 38.42
N GLU A 632 -80.10 36.79 37.79
CA GLU A 632 -81.04 37.74 38.41
C GLU A 632 -81.66 37.18 39.70
N LYS A 633 -81.88 35.85 39.77
CA LYS A 633 -82.36 35.18 40.99
C LYS A 633 -81.28 35.03 42.07
N VAL A 634 -80.03 34.74 41.66
CA VAL A 634 -78.88 34.54 42.56
C VAL A 634 -78.28 35.88 43.07
N ALA A 635 -78.46 36.98 42.32
CA ALA A 635 -77.90 38.30 42.60
C ALA A 635 -78.53 39.07 43.78
N GLN A 636 -79.49 38.48 44.52
CA GLN A 636 -80.05 39.08 45.73
C GLN A 636 -79.02 39.21 46.88
N SER A 637 -77.79 38.69 46.72
CA SER A 637 -76.66 38.85 47.66
C SER A 637 -75.39 39.37 46.98
N GLU A 638 -74.97 40.60 47.33
CA GLU A 638 -73.73 41.24 46.83
C GLU A 638 -72.46 40.42 47.15
N GLN A 639 -72.49 39.59 48.22
CA GLN A 639 -71.38 38.74 48.62
C GLN A 639 -71.16 37.54 47.69
N LEU A 640 -72.24 36.94 47.16
CA LEU A 640 -72.13 35.79 46.25
C LEU A 640 -71.52 36.20 44.90
N GLY A 641 -71.86 37.38 44.38
CA GLY A 641 -71.27 37.91 43.15
C GLY A 641 -69.77 38.17 43.24
N LYS A 642 -69.28 38.67 44.39
CA LYS A 642 -67.83 38.86 44.63
C LYS A 642 -67.08 37.52 44.68
N LEU A 643 -67.68 36.50 45.29
CA LEU A 643 -67.08 35.16 45.38
C LEU A 643 -67.00 34.48 44.01
N THR A 644 -68.07 34.55 43.21
CA THR A 644 -68.08 34.03 41.84
C THR A 644 -67.03 34.70 40.96
N THR A 645 -66.89 36.03 41.06
CA THR A 645 -65.84 36.76 40.31
C THR A 645 -64.43 36.28 40.70
N ARG A 646 -64.21 35.98 41.99
CA ARG A 646 -62.92 35.48 42.49
C ARG A 646 -62.64 34.04 42.06
N ILE A 647 -63.63 33.16 42.11
CA ILE A 647 -63.51 31.78 41.60
C ILE A 647 -63.14 31.79 40.12
N ASN A 648 -63.79 32.64 39.32
CA ASN A 648 -63.50 32.73 37.88
C ASN A 648 -62.10 33.32 37.60
N ALA A 649 -61.59 34.21 38.45
CA ALA A 649 -60.21 34.67 38.37
C ALA A 649 -59.20 33.55 38.69
N GLU A 650 -59.43 32.77 39.75
CA GLU A 650 -58.59 31.63 40.13
C GLU A 650 -58.63 30.50 39.08
N ARG A 651 -59.79 30.22 38.47
CA ARG A 651 -59.91 29.24 37.37
C ARG A 651 -59.08 29.62 36.14
N LYS A 652 -59.00 30.92 35.81
CA LYS A 652 -58.11 31.39 34.74
C LYS A 652 -56.64 31.15 35.07
N LEU A 653 -56.24 31.39 36.31
CA LEU A 653 -54.86 31.13 36.77
C LEU A 653 -54.54 29.63 36.79
N LEU A 654 -55.49 28.79 37.20
CA LEU A 654 -55.38 27.33 37.12
C LEU A 654 -55.11 26.86 35.68
N GLN A 655 -55.85 27.39 34.71
CA GLN A 655 -55.68 27.05 33.30
C GLN A 655 -54.26 27.39 32.81
N SER A 656 -53.76 28.59 33.13
CA SER A 656 -52.37 28.97 32.81
C SER A 656 -51.32 28.11 33.55
N ALA A 657 -51.62 27.61 34.75
CA ALA A 657 -50.73 26.69 35.47
C ALA A 657 -50.68 25.30 34.79
N ILE A 658 -51.83 24.75 34.40
CA ILE A 658 -51.92 23.46 33.68
C ILE A 658 -51.18 23.53 32.34
N GLU A 659 -51.31 24.62 31.60
CA GLU A 659 -50.60 24.82 30.33
C GLU A 659 -49.08 24.81 30.51
N ARG A 660 -48.57 25.48 31.55
CA ARG A 660 -47.14 25.49 31.87
C ARG A 660 -46.62 24.13 32.32
N GLU A 661 -47.38 23.40 33.12
CA GLU A 661 -47.01 22.04 33.55
C GLU A 661 -47.00 21.06 32.37
N THR A 662 -47.96 21.19 31.44
CA THR A 662 -48.00 20.40 30.20
C THR A 662 -46.78 20.71 29.32
N GLN A 663 -46.46 21.99 29.11
CA GLN A 663 -45.27 22.41 28.37
C GLN A 663 -43.98 21.86 28.97
N LYS A 664 -43.91 21.77 30.31
CA LYS A 664 -42.77 21.19 31.02
C LYS A 664 -42.61 19.70 30.72
N GLU A 665 -43.69 18.94 30.73
CA GLU A 665 -43.66 17.51 30.40
C GLU A 665 -43.22 17.27 28.96
N ASP A 666 -43.71 18.08 28.02
CA ASP A 666 -43.33 17.97 26.61
C ASP A 666 -41.86 18.34 26.38
N LEU A 667 -41.35 19.38 27.05
CA LEU A 667 -39.92 19.72 27.06
C LEU A 667 -39.05 18.58 27.63
N LEU A 668 -39.49 17.92 28.70
CA LEU A 668 -38.77 16.77 29.27
C LEU A 668 -38.71 15.59 28.30
N LYS A 669 -39.80 15.31 27.57
CA LYS A 669 -39.82 14.29 26.51
C LYS A 669 -38.86 14.66 25.37
N SER A 670 -38.91 15.92 24.90
CA SER A 670 -37.98 16.44 23.87
C SER A 670 -36.51 16.25 24.28
N ILE A 671 -36.15 16.69 25.49
CA ILE A 671 -34.79 16.57 26.03
C ILE A 671 -34.31 15.12 26.06
N ASN A 672 -35.16 14.17 26.45
CA ASN A 672 -34.78 12.75 26.49
C ASN A 672 -34.59 12.19 25.07
N GLN A 673 -35.47 12.52 24.13
CA GLN A 673 -35.32 12.12 22.73
C GLN A 673 -34.03 12.67 22.09
N ILE A 674 -33.67 13.92 22.39
CA ILE A 674 -32.42 14.52 21.89
C ILE A 674 -31.20 13.79 22.45
N LYS A 675 -31.19 13.45 23.76
CA LYS A 675 -30.11 12.66 24.36
C LYS A 675 -29.95 11.29 23.71
N GLU A 676 -31.05 10.58 23.47
CA GLU A 676 -31.04 9.28 22.79
C GLU A 676 -30.44 9.39 21.39
N LYS A 677 -30.81 10.42 20.62
CA LYS A 677 -30.22 10.68 19.29
C LYS A 677 -28.72 10.98 19.35
N ILE A 678 -28.25 11.73 20.35
CA ILE A 678 -26.82 12.00 20.55
C ILE A 678 -26.07 10.70 20.86
N ILE A 679 -26.61 9.84 21.73
CA ILE A 679 -25.98 8.56 22.07
C ILE A 679 -25.96 7.63 20.85
N ALA A 680 -27.05 7.56 20.10
CA ALA A 680 -27.16 6.73 18.90
C ALA A 680 -26.13 7.10 17.82
N SER A 681 -25.68 8.38 17.76
CA SER A 681 -24.64 8.80 16.81
C SER A 681 -23.30 8.07 16.95
N GLN A 682 -23.02 7.45 18.11
CA GLN A 682 -21.82 6.64 18.30
C GLN A 682 -21.87 5.34 17.49
N SER A 683 -23.06 4.77 17.28
CA SER A 683 -23.24 3.64 16.37
C SER A 683 -23.01 4.07 14.92
N ASP A 684 -23.47 5.26 14.53
CA ASP A 684 -23.22 5.83 13.20
C ASP A 684 -21.70 5.94 12.93
N TYR A 685 -20.91 6.40 13.92
CA TYR A 685 -19.44 6.43 13.79
C TYR A 685 -18.86 5.03 13.60
N LEU A 686 -19.23 4.07 14.45
CA LEU A 686 -18.72 2.69 14.38
C LEU A 686 -19.00 2.05 13.01
N ASP A 687 -20.19 2.26 12.45
CA ASP A 687 -20.59 1.71 11.16
C ASP A 687 -19.74 2.24 10.00
N ILE A 688 -19.41 3.54 10.00
CA ILE A 688 -18.57 4.14 8.96
C ILE A 688 -17.14 3.63 9.07
N TYR A 689 -16.56 3.58 10.28
CA TYR A 689 -15.21 3.00 10.48
C TYR A 689 -15.16 1.52 10.08
N THR A 690 -16.23 0.75 10.37
CA THR A 690 -16.35 -0.66 9.97
C THR A 690 -16.43 -0.82 8.46
N THR A 691 -17.15 0.07 7.79
CA THR A 691 -17.24 0.10 6.33
C THR A 691 -15.87 0.40 5.71
N PHE A 692 -15.14 1.38 6.24
CA PHE A 692 -13.79 1.70 5.79
C PHE A 692 -12.82 0.52 5.98
N GLY A 693 -12.84 -0.14 7.14
CA GLY A 693 -11.98 -1.30 7.41
C GLY A 693 -12.25 -2.49 6.48
N LYS A 694 -13.51 -2.75 6.12
CA LYS A 694 -13.87 -3.79 5.13
C LYS A 694 -13.27 -3.53 3.76
N ILE A 695 -13.25 -2.26 3.32
CA ILE A 695 -12.66 -1.88 2.03
C ILE A 695 -11.16 -2.17 2.03
N ILE A 696 -10.44 -1.77 3.08
CA ILE A 696 -9.00 -2.04 3.22
C ILE A 696 -8.71 -3.54 3.09
N ARG A 697 -9.46 -4.41 3.80
CA ARG A 697 -9.29 -5.87 3.71
C ARG A 697 -9.51 -6.38 2.29
N SER A 698 -10.61 -5.97 1.66
CA SER A 698 -10.97 -6.45 0.32
C SER A 698 -9.93 -6.06 -0.74
N THR A 699 -9.38 -4.84 -0.66
CA THR A 699 -8.34 -4.35 -1.56
C THR A 699 -6.99 -4.99 -1.26
N GLY A 700 -6.66 -5.25 0.02
CA GLY A 700 -5.43 -5.91 0.42
C GLY A 700 -5.32 -7.37 -0.05
N THR A 701 -6.43 -8.11 -0.07
CA THR A 701 -6.46 -9.52 -0.49
C THR A 701 -6.48 -9.76 -2.01
N SER A 702 -6.75 -8.73 -2.82
CA SER A 702 -6.91 -8.90 -4.28
C SER A 702 -5.58 -8.87 -5.05
N ARG A 703 -4.47 -8.55 -4.39
CA ARG A 703 -3.14 -8.49 -5.00
C ARG A 703 -2.31 -9.70 -4.62
N ASN A 704 -1.63 -10.26 -5.61
CA ASN A 704 -0.71 -11.40 -5.48
C ASN A 704 0.62 -10.95 -4.84
N THR A 705 0.54 -10.23 -3.72
CA THR A 705 1.67 -9.81 -2.90
C THR A 705 1.73 -10.69 -1.66
N SER A 706 2.93 -11.02 -1.19
CA SER A 706 3.15 -11.75 0.07
C SER A 706 2.70 -10.97 1.33
N LEU A 707 2.17 -9.75 1.17
CA LEU A 707 1.75 -8.84 2.22
C LEU A 707 0.23 -8.80 2.32
N ILE A 708 -0.30 -8.90 3.54
CA ILE A 708 -1.73 -8.77 3.86
C ILE A 708 -1.93 -7.45 4.59
N PHE A 709 -2.82 -6.60 4.08
CA PHE A 709 -3.19 -5.33 4.72
C PHE A 709 -4.53 -5.47 5.43
N ASP A 710 -4.59 -5.10 6.70
CA ASP A 710 -5.79 -5.12 7.53
C ASP A 710 -5.94 -3.80 8.30
N ALA A 711 -7.18 -3.45 8.63
CA ALA A 711 -7.52 -2.34 9.50
C ALA A 711 -8.40 -2.84 10.65
N GLU A 712 -8.02 -2.44 11.86
CA GLU A 712 -8.74 -2.76 13.10
C GLU A 712 -9.27 -1.48 13.73
N ILE A 713 -10.49 -1.55 14.25
CA ILE A 713 -11.11 -0.46 14.99
C ILE A 713 -10.78 -0.67 16.46
N VAL A 714 -9.97 0.24 17.00
CA VAL A 714 -9.52 0.18 18.39
C VAL A 714 -10.24 1.25 19.20
N TRP A 715 -10.78 0.87 20.37
CA TRP A 715 -11.30 1.83 21.33
C TRP A 715 -10.12 2.45 22.09
N LYS A 716 -9.90 3.75 21.85
CA LYS A 716 -8.84 4.51 22.51
C LYS A 716 -9.21 4.85 23.96
N GLN A 717 -9.14 3.86 24.83
CA GLN A 717 -9.59 3.96 26.21
C GLN A 717 -8.77 4.99 27.00
N THR A 718 -7.45 5.01 26.79
CA THR A 718 -6.53 5.93 27.48
C THR A 718 -6.89 7.38 27.19
N GLU A 719 -7.01 7.74 25.91
CA GLU A 719 -7.39 9.10 25.49
C GLU A 719 -8.78 9.51 26.01
N PHE A 720 -9.74 8.57 26.03
CA PHE A 720 -11.07 8.82 26.56
C PHE A 720 -11.04 9.13 28.06
N MET A 721 -10.28 8.36 28.84
CA MET A 721 -10.12 8.57 30.28
C MET A 721 -9.39 9.87 30.60
N GLU A 722 -8.38 10.24 29.82
CA GLU A 722 -7.71 11.55 29.94
C GLU A 722 -8.68 12.71 29.65
N CYS A 723 -9.53 12.57 28.63
CA CYS A 723 -10.55 13.57 28.32
C CYS A 723 -11.56 13.72 29.46
N LEU A 724 -12.04 12.59 30.02
CA LEU A 724 -12.92 12.59 31.18
C LEU A 724 -12.26 13.24 32.40
N ALA A 725 -11.00 12.93 32.69
CA ALA A 725 -10.25 13.53 33.79
C ALA A 725 -10.01 15.04 33.61
N ARG A 726 -9.94 15.52 32.36
CA ARG A 726 -9.86 16.95 32.06
C ARG A 726 -11.19 17.67 32.27
N ILE A 727 -12.31 17.01 31.97
CA ILE A 727 -13.67 17.55 32.12
C ILE A 727 -14.13 17.51 33.59
N PHE A 728 -13.86 16.40 34.29
CA PHE A 728 -14.16 16.18 35.69
C PHE A 728 -12.87 16.28 36.51
N ASN A 729 -12.69 17.36 37.27
CA ASN A 729 -11.63 17.40 38.29
C ASN A 729 -12.08 16.65 39.57
N ASN A 730 -11.16 16.42 40.52
CA ASN A 730 -11.45 15.75 41.81
C ASN A 730 -12.62 16.37 42.62
N LYS A 731 -13.08 17.59 42.30
CA LYS A 731 -14.22 18.23 42.97
C LYS A 731 -15.57 17.90 42.32
N ASN A 732 -15.59 17.41 41.08
CA ASN A 732 -16.81 17.22 40.29
C ASN A 732 -17.27 15.76 40.17
N PHE A 733 -16.40 14.79 40.47
CA PHE A 733 -16.78 13.36 40.51
C PHE A 733 -17.81 13.08 41.62
N THR A 734 -17.58 13.58 42.84
CA THR A 734 -18.50 13.34 43.96
C THR A 734 -19.89 13.92 43.72
N PRO A 735 -20.06 15.19 43.28
CA PRO A 735 -21.37 15.73 42.92
C PRO A 735 -22.08 14.95 41.80
N PHE A 736 -21.35 14.49 40.78
CA PHE A 736 -21.93 13.69 39.70
C PHE A 736 -22.45 12.34 40.22
N ARG A 737 -21.61 11.63 41.00
CA ARG A 737 -21.97 10.36 41.63
C ARG A 737 -23.20 10.50 42.52
N THR A 738 -23.27 11.54 43.34
CA THR A 738 -24.42 11.79 44.22
C THR A 738 -25.70 12.10 43.43
N LYS A 739 -25.59 12.83 42.32
CA LYS A 739 -26.76 13.25 41.51
C LYS A 739 -27.31 12.13 40.62
N HIS A 740 -26.43 11.29 40.08
CA HIS A 740 -26.78 10.29 39.06
C HIS A 740 -26.66 8.85 39.54
N ASN A 741 -26.20 8.62 40.78
CA ASN A 741 -25.97 7.30 41.37
C ASN A 741 -25.07 6.40 40.50
N TYR A 742 -24.05 6.99 39.88
CA TYR A 742 -23.12 6.32 38.97
C TYR A 742 -21.69 6.84 39.17
N ASP A 743 -20.71 5.94 39.30
CA ASP A 743 -19.30 6.30 39.47
C ASP A 743 -18.54 6.21 38.13
N LEU A 744 -18.12 7.37 37.62
CA LEU A 744 -17.39 7.45 36.36
C LEU A 744 -15.95 6.90 36.48
N THR A 745 -15.44 6.68 37.68
CA THR A 745 -14.10 6.10 37.90
C THR A 745 -14.07 4.58 37.75
N ASP A 746 -15.24 3.93 37.69
CA ASP A 746 -15.39 2.48 37.46
C ASP A 746 -15.29 2.10 35.97
N LEU A 747 -15.19 3.08 35.07
CA LEU A 747 -14.90 2.89 33.64
C LEU A 747 -13.42 2.51 33.44
N LYS A 748 -13.01 1.36 33.97
CA LYS A 748 -11.67 0.79 33.80
C LYS A 748 -11.61 -0.29 32.74
#